data_AF-A0A849FLU6-F1
#
_entry.id   AF-A0A849FLU6-F1
#
_cell.length_a   1.000
_cell.length_b   1.000
_cell.length_c   1.000
_cell.angle_alpha   90.00
_cell.angle_beta   90.00
_cell.angle_gamma   90.00
#
_symmetry.space_group_name_H-M   'P 1'
#
loop_
_entity.id
_entity.type
_entity.pdbx_description
1 polymer ?
#
loop_
_entity_poly.entity_id
_entity_poly.type
_entity_poly.pdbx_seq_one_letter_code
_entity_poly.pdbx_strand_id
1 'polypeptide(L)'
;TGHVVSKESMERDIKLMKQNNINAVRSSHYPNDPYWLELCDTYGLYVVDEANIESHPLAIDEATQIGNELSWYKAHLSRTQRMYYRDRNHPSIYSWSLGNEAGEGEIFKATYQWLKEADDNRIVQYEPAGKEDYTDLYCPMYPKPEYLIDHGKSDSDKPSIMIEYAHAMGNSVGNLQDYWDIIEKYPNLQGGFIWDWVDQSLEYINEEGLPYLAYGPDFHPDLPTDGNFMNNGLVDPYRNPHPHLSEVKKVYEPVQFMYTTDGVVIIENKNFFTDLSDKEIHIKILKNGQEIIQQTKPSLSIHPRQSMLAYFDKIPTVFEANNEYILEVSLLQREATASIPKGHEVAWDQFILNKDVQKIKEPIVGGAPLSINSTASEIEVVNNNVNLKIEAGTGEIVSWEHKGQLISTQPIRPNFWRPPTDNDLGNGMDKWAKIWQDASYNYQASLVSKPRNIGNKVSFEVAYDLPGQIAKVKVRYSIYPSGQLSVAYEFLPLKADLPKLPRVGMYLTLTNAYKEVVWYGNGPIESYWDRKTGVKTGLYSGKIIYQFHRYPRPQETGNKTEVRWMEVSSDATALKVFSEEWLNASVWPFAMTEIDFNTNEAVKSASGLVPVTSKHGAEIKIGETVQWNIDLQQMGVGGDTSWGRLVHDAYTINPEPFTYSFTITPSSIK
;
A
#
# COMPACT_ATOMS: atom_id res chain seq x y z
N THR A 1 9.24 16.64 20.46
CA THR A 1 10.36 17.51 20.87
C THR A 1 11.13 18.11 19.69
N GLY A 2 10.53 18.17 18.48
CA GLY A 2 11.26 18.59 17.27
C GLY A 2 12.52 17.74 17.06
N HIS A 3 13.63 18.39 16.71
CA HIS A 3 14.92 17.73 16.47
C HIS A 3 15.66 17.25 17.73
N VAL A 4 15.11 17.42 18.94
CA VAL A 4 15.68 16.82 20.15
C VAL A 4 15.15 15.39 20.29
N VAL A 5 15.90 14.44 19.73
CA VAL A 5 15.56 13.01 19.76
C VAL A 5 16.16 12.36 21.00
N SER A 6 15.36 11.58 21.75
CA SER A 6 15.85 10.89 22.95
C SER A 6 16.61 9.60 22.58
N LYS A 7 17.49 9.14 23.48
CA LYS A 7 18.21 7.87 23.31
C LYS A 7 17.26 6.69 23.13
N GLU A 8 16.16 6.68 23.87
CA GLU A 8 15.13 5.65 23.81
C GLU A 8 14.43 5.63 22.45
N SER A 9 14.20 6.80 21.84
CA SER A 9 13.64 6.89 20.49
C SER A 9 14.62 6.35 19.44
N MET A 10 15.90 6.71 19.52
CA MET A 10 16.93 6.17 18.62
C MET A 10 17.06 4.64 18.74
N GLU A 11 17.05 4.12 19.97
CA GLU A 11 17.06 2.68 20.22
C GLU A 11 15.81 1.97 19.69
N ARG A 12 14.65 2.63 19.76
CA ARG A 12 13.42 2.11 19.18
C ARG A 12 13.50 2.06 17.66
N ASP A 13 14.00 3.13 17.03
CA ASP A 13 14.15 3.22 15.57
C ASP A 13 15.08 2.12 15.04
N ILE A 14 16.27 1.94 15.61
CA ILE A 14 17.21 0.91 15.13
C ILE A 14 16.67 -0.51 15.29
N LYS A 15 15.95 -0.79 16.38
CA LYS A 15 15.31 -2.11 16.59
C LYS A 15 14.20 -2.35 15.57
N LEU A 16 13.34 -1.36 15.33
CA LEU A 16 12.27 -1.46 14.34
C LEU A 16 12.82 -1.64 12.92
N MET A 17 13.86 -0.90 12.54
CA MET A 17 14.54 -1.08 11.25
C MET A 17 15.04 -2.52 11.09
N LYS A 18 15.78 -3.03 12.09
CA LYS A 18 16.30 -4.41 12.09
C LYS A 18 15.19 -5.47 12.03
N GLN A 19 14.08 -5.26 12.73
CA GLN A 19 12.92 -6.15 12.72
C GLN A 19 12.17 -6.17 11.38
N ASN A 20 12.37 -5.15 10.54
CA ASN A 20 11.79 -5.06 9.20
C ASN A 20 12.85 -5.24 8.10
N ASN A 21 13.90 -6.02 8.39
CA ASN A 21 14.95 -6.41 7.45
C ASN A 21 15.78 -5.25 6.86
N ILE A 22 15.65 -4.02 7.38
CA ILE A 22 16.48 -2.88 6.98
C ILE A 22 17.90 -3.07 7.51
N ASN A 23 18.90 -2.96 6.64
CA ASN A 23 20.32 -3.18 6.96
C ASN A 23 21.20 -1.93 6.86
N ALA A 24 20.67 -0.81 6.35
CA ALA A 24 21.41 0.43 6.17
C ALA A 24 20.54 1.65 6.47
N VAL A 25 21.20 2.76 6.82
CA VAL A 25 20.60 4.08 7.02
C VAL A 25 21.50 5.16 6.38
N ARG A 26 20.87 6.17 5.78
CA ARG A 26 21.54 7.38 5.30
C ARG A 26 21.17 8.53 6.24
N SER A 27 22.17 9.31 6.66
CA SER A 27 21.97 10.49 7.53
C SER A 27 21.41 11.70 6.76
N SER A 28 20.21 11.59 6.20
CA SER A 28 19.57 12.68 5.43
C SER A 28 19.25 13.90 6.32
N HIS A 29 19.76 15.12 6.07
CA HIS A 29 20.91 15.47 5.22
C HIS A 29 22.00 16.18 6.03
N TYR A 30 22.35 15.59 7.17
CA TYR A 30 23.35 16.14 8.09
C TYR A 30 23.89 15.08 9.05
N PRO A 31 25.08 15.29 9.64
CA PRO A 31 25.64 14.35 10.59
C PRO A 31 24.74 14.24 11.83
N ASN A 32 24.39 13.01 12.21
CA ASN A 32 23.49 12.71 13.32
C ASN A 32 24.16 12.94 14.70
N ASP A 33 23.38 12.78 15.78
CA ASP A 33 23.92 12.71 17.14
C ASP A 33 24.92 11.54 17.25
N PRO A 34 26.11 11.71 17.89
CA PRO A 34 27.10 10.64 18.00
C PRO A 34 26.56 9.33 18.61
N TYR A 35 25.56 9.40 19.50
CA TYR A 35 24.92 8.21 20.06
C TYR A 35 24.26 7.33 18.99
N TRP A 36 23.77 7.92 17.90
CA TRP A 36 23.21 7.16 16.78
C TRP A 36 24.25 6.25 16.12
N LEU A 37 25.48 6.76 15.92
CA LEU A 37 26.57 5.98 15.34
C LEU A 37 27.04 4.87 16.30
N GLU A 38 27.07 5.14 17.61
CA GLU A 38 27.32 4.10 18.63
C GLU A 38 26.29 2.96 18.55
N LEU A 39 25.01 3.29 18.33
CA LEU A 39 23.95 2.31 18.12
C LEU A 39 24.16 1.53 16.82
N CYS A 40 24.49 2.20 15.71
CA CYS A 40 24.72 1.54 14.42
C CYS A 40 25.89 0.55 14.49
N ASP A 41 26.98 0.92 15.18
CA ASP A 41 28.11 0.02 15.44
C ASP A 41 27.71 -1.19 16.28
N THR A 42 26.88 -0.98 17.31
CA THR A 42 26.49 -2.02 18.28
C THR A 42 25.47 -3.00 17.70
N TYR A 43 24.46 -2.49 16.98
CA TYR A 43 23.32 -3.28 16.49
C TYR A 43 23.49 -3.76 15.05
N GLY A 44 24.40 -3.18 14.27
CA GLY A 44 24.65 -3.55 12.88
C GLY A 44 23.68 -2.88 11.90
N LEU A 45 23.97 -1.62 11.56
CA LEU A 45 23.46 -0.94 10.37
C LEU A 45 24.61 -0.30 9.60
N TYR A 46 24.62 -0.46 8.27
CA TYR A 46 25.53 0.29 7.41
C TYR A 46 25.10 1.76 7.35
N VAL A 47 26.03 2.69 7.50
CA VAL A 47 25.75 4.12 7.55
C VAL A 47 26.39 4.83 6.36
N VAL A 48 25.58 5.62 5.66
CA VAL A 48 26.06 6.76 4.86
C VAL A 48 26.02 7.97 5.76
N ASP A 49 27.18 8.52 6.12
CA ASP A 49 27.26 9.74 6.91
C ASP A 49 27.44 10.95 5.99
N GLU A 50 26.56 11.94 6.13
CA GLU A 50 26.37 12.99 5.14
C GLU A 50 26.68 14.37 5.70
N ALA A 51 27.50 15.13 4.96
CA ALA A 51 27.84 16.49 5.36
C ALA A 51 26.58 17.37 5.31
N ASN A 52 26.41 18.24 6.30
CA ASN A 52 25.30 19.19 6.36
C ASN A 52 25.49 20.27 5.29
N ILE A 53 25.22 19.97 4.03
CA ILE A 53 25.38 20.86 2.88
C ILE A 53 24.19 20.60 1.96
N GLU A 54 23.25 21.54 1.96
CA GLU A 54 22.09 21.52 1.08
C GLU A 54 21.73 22.96 0.71
N SER A 55 21.50 23.20 -0.57
CA SER A 55 21.13 24.52 -1.11
C SER A 55 20.14 24.40 -2.25
N HIS A 56 19.14 23.52 -2.08
CA HIS A 56 18.21 23.09 -3.13
C HIS A 56 17.66 24.25 -3.97
N PRO A 57 17.08 25.34 -3.42
CA PRO A 57 16.53 26.41 -4.26
C PRO A 57 17.56 27.15 -5.11
N LEU A 58 18.85 27.10 -4.74
CA LEU A 58 19.95 27.67 -5.52
C LEU A 58 20.54 26.66 -6.51
N ALA A 59 20.47 25.36 -6.20
CA ALA A 59 21.02 24.27 -7.00
C ALA A 59 20.26 24.03 -8.31
N ILE A 60 18.98 24.39 -8.37
CA ILE A 60 18.12 24.19 -9.56
C ILE A 60 18.50 25.09 -10.74
N ASP A 61 19.25 26.17 -10.52
CA ASP A 61 19.68 27.10 -11.57
C ASP A 61 21.20 27.21 -11.57
N GLU A 62 21.80 26.92 -12.74
CA GLU A 62 23.24 26.99 -12.97
C GLU A 62 23.81 28.37 -12.64
N ALA A 63 23.03 29.44 -12.80
CA ALA A 63 23.45 30.80 -12.49
C ALA A 63 23.49 31.10 -10.98
N THR A 64 22.89 30.27 -10.13
CA THR A 64 22.77 30.52 -8.68
C THR A 64 23.42 29.46 -7.81
N GLN A 65 23.72 28.29 -8.37
CA GLN A 65 24.31 27.19 -7.63
C GLN A 65 25.68 27.60 -7.04
N ILE A 66 25.94 27.13 -5.82
CA ILE A 66 27.12 27.56 -5.04
C ILE A 66 28.28 26.55 -5.10
N GLY A 67 28.13 25.44 -5.83
CA GLY A 67 29.17 24.41 -6.00
C GLY A 67 30.42 24.88 -6.77
N ASN A 68 30.34 25.99 -7.51
CA ASN A 68 31.46 26.61 -8.22
C ASN A 68 31.90 27.97 -7.64
N GLU A 69 31.21 28.48 -6.62
CA GLU A 69 31.44 29.81 -6.08
C GLU A 69 32.55 29.79 -5.02
N LEU A 70 33.82 29.98 -5.42
CA LEU A 70 35.01 29.83 -4.54
C LEU A 70 34.93 30.56 -3.19
N SER A 71 34.13 31.62 -3.08
CA SER A 71 33.84 32.30 -1.80
C SER A 71 33.21 31.36 -0.75
N TRP A 72 32.50 30.31 -1.18
CA TRP A 72 31.86 29.28 -0.37
C TRP A 72 32.76 28.06 -0.11
N TYR A 73 33.95 27.97 -0.70
CA TYR A 73 34.84 26.82 -0.56
C TYR A 73 35.13 26.47 0.91
N LYS A 74 35.50 27.48 1.71
CA LYS A 74 35.81 27.28 3.14
C LYS A 74 34.61 26.78 3.94
N ALA A 75 33.38 27.16 3.56
CA ALA A 75 32.18 26.71 4.24
C ALA A 75 31.91 25.21 3.99
N HIS A 76 32.02 24.78 2.72
CA HIS A 76 31.86 23.38 2.31
C HIS A 76 32.95 22.50 2.92
N LEU A 77 34.22 22.93 2.79
CA LEU A 77 35.34 22.19 3.35
C LEU A 77 35.22 22.04 4.87
N SER A 78 34.87 23.10 5.60
CA SER A 78 34.71 23.04 7.06
C SER A 78 33.63 22.05 7.49
N ARG A 79 32.47 22.03 6.81
CA ARG A 79 31.38 21.07 7.10
C ARG A 79 31.80 19.63 6.84
N THR A 80 32.48 19.38 5.72
CA THR A 80 33.04 18.07 5.36
C THR A 80 34.08 17.60 6.38
N GLN A 81 35.06 18.46 6.69
CA GLN A 81 36.14 18.15 7.62
C GLN A 81 35.61 17.84 9.02
N ARG A 82 34.65 18.62 9.51
CA ARG A 82 34.10 18.46 10.88
C ARG A 82 33.32 17.16 11.05
N MET A 83 32.58 16.73 10.03
CA MET A 83 31.95 15.40 10.01
C MET A 83 33.03 14.31 10.10
N TYR A 84 33.98 14.30 9.16
CA TYR A 84 35.05 13.31 9.12
C TYR A 84 35.83 13.23 10.46
N TYR A 85 36.30 14.36 11.00
CA TYR A 85 37.10 14.35 12.23
C TYR A 85 36.34 13.83 13.44
N ARG A 86 35.01 14.02 13.48
CA ARG A 86 34.14 13.53 14.54
C ARG A 86 33.90 12.02 14.40
N ASP A 87 33.62 11.56 13.18
CA ASP A 87 32.92 10.28 12.96
C ASP A 87 33.78 9.15 12.36
N ARG A 88 34.97 9.45 11.83
CA ARG A 88 35.86 8.49 11.10
C ARG A 88 36.20 7.17 11.78
N ASN A 89 36.03 7.07 13.10
CA ASN A 89 36.36 5.86 13.86
C ASN A 89 35.19 4.88 13.96
N HIS A 90 33.99 5.23 13.48
CA HIS A 90 32.83 4.35 13.50
C HIS A 90 32.91 3.30 12.37
N PRO A 91 32.93 1.99 12.70
CA PRO A 91 32.95 0.92 11.69
C PRO A 91 31.63 0.79 10.91
N SER A 92 30.51 1.28 11.45
CA SER A 92 29.21 1.27 10.74
C SER A 92 29.22 2.14 9.48
N ILE A 93 30.04 3.20 9.45
CA ILE A 93 30.15 4.10 8.30
C ILE A 93 30.89 3.38 7.17
N TYR A 94 30.20 3.13 6.06
CA TYR A 94 30.81 2.56 4.86
C TYR A 94 31.03 3.61 3.75
N SER A 95 30.28 4.72 3.81
CA SER A 95 30.29 5.77 2.80
C SER A 95 30.21 7.16 3.43
N TRP A 96 30.97 8.10 2.87
CA TRP A 96 30.82 9.54 3.13
C TRP A 96 29.98 10.17 2.03
N SER A 97 29.00 11.02 2.39
CA SER A 97 28.25 11.82 1.42
C SER A 97 28.65 13.30 1.50
N LEU A 98 28.87 13.93 0.34
CA LEU A 98 29.31 15.33 0.26
C LEU A 98 28.19 16.35 0.57
N GLY A 99 26.94 15.91 0.63
CA GLY A 99 25.76 16.75 0.82
C GLY A 99 24.57 16.23 0.01
N ASN A 100 23.53 17.05 -0.09
CA ASN A 100 22.30 16.76 -0.82
C ASN A 100 21.88 17.97 -1.65
N GLU A 101 21.41 17.77 -2.88
CA GLU A 101 20.75 18.81 -3.71
C GLU A 101 21.41 20.21 -3.63
N ALA A 102 22.75 20.26 -3.70
CA ALA A 102 23.54 21.48 -3.51
C ALA A 102 24.26 21.95 -4.81
N GLY A 103 23.86 21.37 -5.94
CA GLY A 103 24.43 21.63 -7.26
C GLY A 103 25.72 20.88 -7.50
N GLU A 104 26.42 21.22 -8.57
CA GLU A 104 27.69 20.61 -8.98
C GLU A 104 28.83 21.63 -8.95
N GLY A 105 30.07 21.15 -8.96
CA GLY A 105 31.20 22.05 -9.21
C GLY A 105 32.53 21.71 -8.55
N GLU A 106 33.49 22.60 -8.79
CA GLU A 106 34.89 22.48 -8.37
C GLU A 106 35.06 22.43 -6.85
N ILE A 107 34.14 23.02 -6.08
CA ILE A 107 34.19 22.92 -4.60
C ILE A 107 33.93 21.47 -4.18
N PHE A 108 32.95 20.79 -4.78
CA PHE A 108 32.65 19.39 -4.46
C PHE A 108 33.78 18.45 -4.92
N LYS A 109 34.42 18.73 -6.06
CA LYS A 109 35.64 18.02 -6.48
C LYS A 109 36.75 18.17 -5.46
N ALA A 110 36.96 19.38 -4.93
CA ALA A 110 37.99 19.65 -3.94
C ALA A 110 37.68 19.00 -2.57
N THR A 111 36.43 18.99 -2.11
CA THR A 111 36.05 18.31 -0.86
C THR A 111 36.09 16.79 -0.99
N TYR A 112 35.71 16.26 -2.16
CA TYR A 112 35.92 14.85 -2.51
C TYR A 112 37.40 14.47 -2.43
N GLN A 113 38.27 15.18 -3.13
CA GLN A 113 39.72 14.92 -3.14
C GLN A 113 40.29 14.96 -1.71
N TRP A 114 39.91 15.97 -0.93
CA TRP A 114 40.33 16.07 0.47
C TRP A 114 39.87 14.85 1.30
N LEU A 115 38.64 14.37 1.12
CA LEU A 115 38.15 13.16 1.81
C LEU A 115 38.92 11.92 1.38
N LYS A 116 39.18 11.73 0.09
CA LYS A 116 39.97 10.58 -0.40
C LYS A 116 41.41 10.60 0.10
N GLU A 117 42.01 11.78 0.28
CA GLU A 117 43.33 11.94 0.91
C GLU A 117 43.31 11.63 2.42
N ALA A 118 42.20 11.94 3.11
CA ALA A 118 42.04 11.74 4.55
C ALA A 118 41.58 10.31 4.91
N ASP A 119 40.85 9.63 4.03
CA ASP A 119 40.29 8.30 4.22
C ASP A 119 40.31 7.51 2.91
N ASP A 120 41.28 6.61 2.78
CA ASP A 120 41.39 5.68 1.65
C ASP A 120 40.59 4.39 1.85
N ASN A 121 39.90 4.20 2.99
CA ASN A 121 39.20 2.97 3.33
C ASN A 121 37.69 3.01 3.08
N ARG A 122 37.12 4.19 2.79
CA ARG A 122 35.68 4.37 2.53
C ARG A 122 35.42 4.98 1.16
N ILE A 123 34.23 4.67 0.64
CA ILE A 123 33.75 5.29 -0.59
C ILE A 123 33.16 6.68 -0.28
N VAL A 124 33.14 7.54 -1.29
CA VAL A 124 32.51 8.85 -1.23
C VAL A 124 31.40 8.90 -2.28
N GLN A 125 30.21 9.36 -1.91
CA GLN A 125 29.07 9.48 -2.80
C GLN A 125 28.56 10.92 -2.84
N TYR A 126 28.04 11.33 -3.99
CA TYR A 126 27.35 12.60 -4.16
C TYR A 126 26.43 12.51 -5.37
N GLU A 127 25.12 12.60 -5.17
CA GLU A 127 24.15 12.39 -6.25
C GLU A 127 24.28 13.40 -7.39
N PRO A 128 24.45 14.71 -7.13
CA PRO A 128 24.57 15.68 -8.22
C PRO A 128 25.81 15.47 -9.10
N ALA A 129 26.82 14.70 -8.64
CA ALA A 129 27.97 14.34 -9.48
C ALA A 129 27.61 13.38 -10.62
N GLY A 130 26.46 12.71 -10.58
CA GLY A 130 26.08 11.70 -11.56
C GLY A 130 27.15 10.61 -11.70
N LYS A 131 27.86 10.60 -12.82
CA LYS A 131 28.95 9.64 -13.12
C LYS A 131 30.34 10.27 -13.17
N GLU A 132 30.49 11.51 -12.74
CA GLU A 132 31.77 12.22 -12.71
C GLU A 132 32.78 11.59 -11.72
N ASP A 133 34.01 12.07 -11.75
CA ASP A 133 35.15 11.50 -11.01
C ASP A 133 35.22 11.87 -9.51
N TYR A 134 34.27 12.68 -9.04
CA TYR A 134 34.12 13.10 -7.65
C TYR A 134 32.97 12.40 -6.90
N THR A 135 32.63 11.20 -7.37
CA THR A 135 31.82 10.19 -6.67
C THR A 135 32.36 8.79 -7.02
N ASP A 136 32.41 7.89 -6.04
CA ASP A 136 32.87 6.51 -6.21
C ASP A 136 31.76 5.60 -6.77
N LEU A 137 30.50 6.02 -6.72
CA LEU A 137 29.35 5.25 -7.19
C LEU A 137 28.31 6.13 -7.90
N TYR A 138 27.50 5.53 -8.76
CA TYR A 138 26.37 6.21 -9.41
C TYR A 138 25.13 6.14 -8.50
N CYS A 139 24.80 7.24 -7.83
CA CYS A 139 23.78 7.30 -6.78
C CYS A 139 22.55 8.15 -7.13
N PRO A 140 21.69 7.75 -8.08
CA PRO A 140 20.55 8.58 -8.47
C PRO A 140 19.50 8.70 -7.36
N MET A 141 18.77 9.82 -7.35
CA MET A 141 17.49 9.98 -6.65
C MET A 141 16.33 9.61 -7.56
N TYR A 142 15.44 8.75 -7.06
CA TYR A 142 14.21 8.31 -7.71
C TYR A 142 14.41 7.95 -9.20
N PRO A 143 15.36 7.08 -9.60
CA PRO A 143 15.52 6.75 -11.01
C PRO A 143 14.25 6.10 -11.57
N LYS A 144 14.05 6.15 -12.88
CA LYS A 144 13.06 5.26 -13.50
C LYS A 144 13.61 3.84 -13.56
N PRO A 145 12.77 2.79 -13.50
CA PRO A 145 13.22 1.40 -13.64
C PRO A 145 14.08 1.17 -14.90
N GLU A 146 13.76 1.83 -16.02
CA GLU A 146 14.54 1.70 -17.25
C GLU A 146 15.99 2.19 -17.09
N TYR A 147 16.21 3.26 -16.31
CA TYR A 147 17.56 3.80 -16.08
C TYR A 147 18.41 2.83 -15.24
N LEU A 148 17.79 2.12 -14.29
CA LEU A 148 18.46 1.06 -13.54
C LEU A 148 18.80 -0.11 -14.45
N ILE A 149 17.89 -0.53 -15.33
CA ILE A 149 18.13 -1.61 -16.30
C ILE A 149 19.28 -1.24 -17.25
N ASP A 150 19.32 0.00 -17.74
CA ASP A 150 20.35 0.48 -18.63
C ASP A 150 21.72 0.52 -17.95
N HIS A 151 21.79 1.02 -16.70
CA HIS A 151 23.02 0.94 -15.90
C HIS A 151 23.43 -0.50 -15.61
N GLY A 152 22.47 -1.36 -15.28
CA GLY A 152 22.67 -2.78 -15.00
C GLY A 152 23.26 -3.57 -16.17
N LYS A 153 22.97 -3.16 -17.41
CA LYS A 153 23.52 -3.76 -18.64
C LYS A 153 24.83 -3.12 -19.10
N SER A 154 25.18 -1.95 -18.57
CA SER A 154 26.37 -1.20 -18.99
C SER A 154 27.67 -1.83 -18.49
N ASP A 155 28.78 -1.38 -19.06
CA ASP A 155 30.15 -1.68 -18.62
C ASP A 155 30.70 -0.63 -17.65
N SER A 156 29.82 0.15 -17.00
CA SER A 156 30.22 1.16 -16.02
C SER A 156 31.02 0.52 -14.88
N ASP A 157 32.14 1.14 -14.55
CA ASP A 157 33.00 0.79 -13.42
C ASP A 157 32.43 1.21 -12.06
N LYS A 158 31.36 2.01 -12.06
CA LYS A 158 30.65 2.48 -10.85
C LYS A 158 29.44 1.59 -10.55
N PRO A 159 29.36 0.96 -9.36
CA PRO A 159 28.10 0.36 -8.93
C PRO A 159 27.03 1.44 -8.72
N SER A 160 25.77 1.04 -8.63
CA SER A 160 24.67 1.94 -8.33
C SER A 160 23.96 1.61 -7.03
N ILE A 161 23.76 2.64 -6.21
CA ILE A 161 22.98 2.61 -4.97
C ILE A 161 22.11 3.87 -4.99
N MET A 162 20.78 3.72 -5.04
CA MET A 162 19.89 4.88 -5.04
C MET A 162 19.92 5.56 -3.68
N ILE A 163 20.24 6.86 -3.62
CA ILE A 163 20.25 7.57 -2.34
C ILE A 163 18.85 7.86 -1.81
N GLU A 164 17.85 7.84 -2.70
CA GLU A 164 16.43 7.95 -2.43
C GLU A 164 15.66 7.19 -3.51
N TYR A 165 14.68 6.37 -3.12
CA TYR A 165 13.72 5.75 -4.03
C TYR A 165 12.43 5.41 -3.26
N ALA A 166 11.37 4.99 -3.96
CA ALA A 166 10.10 4.55 -3.37
C ALA A 166 9.56 5.53 -2.29
N HIS A 167 9.25 6.75 -2.71
CA HIS A 167 8.75 7.83 -1.85
C HIS A 167 7.48 7.42 -1.08
N ALA A 168 7.55 7.30 0.24
CA ALA A 168 6.55 6.67 1.10
C ALA A 168 5.47 7.63 1.66
N MET A 169 5.23 8.76 0.99
CA MET A 169 4.21 9.74 1.37
C MET A 169 2.78 9.20 1.33
N GLY A 170 2.11 9.23 2.48
CA GLY A 170 0.74 8.74 2.63
C GLY A 170 0.64 7.24 2.29
N ASN A 171 -0.43 6.85 1.60
CA ASN A 171 -0.60 5.50 1.05
C ASN A 171 0.23 5.33 -0.25
N SER A 172 1.45 4.78 -0.12
CA SER A 172 2.44 4.71 -1.21
C SER A 172 3.21 3.38 -1.22
N VAL A 173 4.46 3.36 -1.70
CA VAL A 173 5.37 2.20 -1.78
C VAL A 173 4.78 1.07 -2.62
N GLY A 174 4.09 1.44 -3.70
CA GLY A 174 3.74 0.53 -4.80
C GLY A 174 4.98 0.14 -5.59
N ASN A 175 4.91 -1.00 -6.29
CA ASN A 175 5.93 -1.57 -7.18
C ASN A 175 7.31 -1.87 -6.55
N LEU A 176 7.44 -1.84 -5.21
CA LEU A 176 8.72 -2.08 -4.55
C LEU A 176 9.37 -3.42 -4.97
N GLN A 177 8.57 -4.47 -5.15
CA GLN A 177 9.04 -5.76 -5.64
C GLN A 177 9.68 -5.64 -7.05
N ASP A 178 9.13 -4.81 -7.94
CA ASP A 178 9.64 -4.64 -9.30
C ASP A 178 11.05 -4.01 -9.31
N TYR A 179 11.32 -3.06 -8.41
CA TYR A 179 12.67 -2.54 -8.21
C TYR A 179 13.63 -3.64 -7.78
N TRP A 180 13.24 -4.48 -6.82
CA TRP A 180 14.11 -5.53 -6.30
C TRP A 180 14.33 -6.67 -7.29
N ASP A 181 13.34 -7.01 -8.10
CA ASP A 181 13.49 -7.94 -9.22
C ASP A 181 14.53 -7.43 -10.24
N ILE A 182 14.60 -6.12 -10.47
CA ILE A 182 15.63 -5.50 -11.31
C ILE A 182 16.99 -5.51 -10.61
N ILE A 183 17.05 -5.09 -9.35
CA ILE A 183 18.30 -4.99 -8.56
C ILE A 183 18.97 -6.36 -8.45
N GLU A 184 18.22 -7.40 -8.10
CA GLU A 184 18.77 -8.75 -7.89
C GLU A 184 19.19 -9.44 -9.19
N LYS A 185 18.76 -8.91 -10.34
CA LYS A 185 19.15 -9.41 -11.67
C LYS A 185 20.54 -8.95 -12.11
N TYR A 186 20.98 -7.75 -11.71
CA TYR A 186 22.23 -7.14 -12.20
C TYR A 186 23.22 -6.92 -11.05
N PRO A 187 24.44 -7.48 -11.11
CA PRO A 187 25.38 -7.47 -9.98
C PRO A 187 25.92 -6.08 -9.61
N ASN A 188 25.87 -5.11 -10.52
CA ASN A 188 26.29 -3.72 -10.31
C ASN A 188 25.16 -2.82 -9.77
N LEU A 189 23.95 -3.35 -9.55
CA LEU A 189 22.88 -2.67 -8.82
C LEU A 189 22.86 -3.21 -7.38
N GLN A 190 23.02 -2.33 -6.40
CA GLN A 190 23.27 -2.74 -5.01
C GLN A 190 22.23 -2.19 -4.01
N GLY A 191 21.02 -1.89 -4.49
CA GLY A 191 19.90 -1.44 -3.66
C GLY A 191 19.76 0.07 -3.57
N GLY A 192 19.24 0.55 -2.45
CA GLY A 192 19.04 1.97 -2.19
C GLY A 192 18.35 2.26 -0.86
N PHE A 193 18.07 3.54 -0.62
CA PHE A 193 17.44 4.04 0.60
C PHE A 193 16.02 4.54 0.31
N ILE A 194 15.02 3.95 0.97
CA ILE A 194 13.63 4.40 0.86
C ILE A 194 13.50 5.79 1.49
N TRP A 195 12.76 6.69 0.83
CA TRP A 195 12.41 8.00 1.40
C TRP A 195 11.00 7.97 2.02
N ASP A 196 10.81 8.04 3.33
CA ASP A 196 11.81 7.98 4.40
C ASP A 196 11.31 7.20 5.63
N TRP A 197 12.00 7.31 6.78
CA TRP A 197 11.69 6.49 7.94
C TRP A 197 10.40 6.93 8.66
N VAL A 198 10.26 8.23 8.97
CA VAL A 198 9.26 8.71 9.94
C VAL A 198 8.58 10.00 9.47
N ASP A 199 7.26 10.05 9.58
CA ASP A 199 6.50 11.27 9.35
C ASP A 199 6.96 12.39 10.28
N GLN A 200 7.12 13.60 9.73
CA GLN A 200 7.67 14.74 10.48
C GLN A 200 6.59 15.62 11.14
N SER A 201 5.33 15.16 11.17
CA SER A 201 4.24 15.83 11.89
C SER A 201 4.47 15.93 13.41
N LEU A 202 3.90 16.98 14.01
CA LEU A 202 3.88 17.16 15.47
C LEU A 202 2.46 16.94 16.00
N GLU A 203 2.33 16.38 17.21
CA GLU A 203 1.04 16.25 17.87
C GLU A 203 0.56 17.62 18.35
N TYR A 204 -0.58 18.07 17.84
CA TYR A 204 -1.33 19.23 18.31
C TYR A 204 -2.68 18.77 18.88
N ILE A 205 -3.35 19.65 19.61
CA ILE A 205 -4.69 19.40 20.16
C ILE A 205 -5.64 20.42 19.55
N ASN A 206 -6.74 19.96 18.97
CA ASN A 206 -7.73 20.83 18.34
C ASN A 206 -8.66 21.51 19.38
N GLU A 207 -9.60 22.34 18.92
CA GLU A 207 -10.52 23.09 19.80
C GLU A 207 -11.43 22.17 20.65
N GLU A 208 -11.73 20.96 20.17
CA GLU A 208 -12.50 19.94 20.89
C GLU A 208 -11.66 19.09 21.87
N GLY A 209 -10.35 19.32 21.96
CA GLY A 209 -9.46 18.57 22.85
C GLY A 209 -8.97 17.23 22.27
N LEU A 210 -9.11 17.01 20.96
CA LEU A 210 -8.64 15.80 20.28
C LEU A 210 -7.20 16.00 19.75
N PRO A 211 -6.29 15.03 19.99
CA PRO A 211 -4.96 15.08 19.42
C PRO A 211 -5.00 14.79 17.91
N TYR A 212 -4.20 15.51 17.15
CA TYR A 212 -4.01 15.32 15.72
C TYR A 212 -2.55 15.54 15.30
N LEU A 213 -2.17 14.97 14.17
CA LEU A 213 -0.85 15.15 13.59
C LEU A 213 -0.84 16.40 12.70
N ALA A 214 -0.33 17.50 13.24
CA ALA A 214 -0.23 18.78 12.58
C ALA A 214 0.82 18.79 11.47
N TYR A 215 0.55 19.56 10.42
CA TYR A 215 1.48 19.81 9.32
C TYR A 215 1.19 21.15 8.63
N GLY A 216 2.19 21.65 7.90
CA GLY A 216 2.07 22.86 7.06
C GLY A 216 1.38 24.06 7.73
N PRO A 217 0.16 24.45 7.30
CA PRO A 217 -0.52 25.64 7.83
C PRO A 217 -0.75 25.62 9.35
N ASP A 218 -0.79 24.44 10.00
CA ASP A 218 -1.00 24.34 11.45
C ASP A 218 0.12 25.00 12.26
N PHE A 219 1.34 25.00 11.72
CA PHE A 219 2.49 25.61 12.39
C PHE A 219 2.53 27.12 12.15
N HIS A 220 2.30 27.53 10.91
CA HIS A 220 2.41 28.91 10.45
C HIS A 220 1.31 29.20 9.40
N PRO A 221 0.09 29.58 9.83
CA PRO A 221 -1.06 29.69 8.94
C PRO A 221 -0.92 30.77 7.86
N ASP A 222 -0.08 31.78 8.12
CA ASP A 222 0.13 32.93 7.23
C ASP A 222 1.36 32.80 6.33
N LEU A 223 2.16 31.72 6.47
CA LEU A 223 3.36 31.52 5.66
C LEU A 223 3.10 30.53 4.52
N PRO A 224 3.76 30.71 3.35
CA PRO A 224 3.78 29.69 2.31
C PRO A 224 4.27 28.35 2.87
N THR A 225 3.64 27.26 2.46
CA THR A 225 3.93 25.92 2.96
C THR A 225 3.71 24.88 1.87
N ASP A 226 4.39 23.74 1.99
CA ASP A 226 4.17 22.55 1.18
C ASP A 226 3.21 21.55 1.85
N GLY A 227 2.51 21.96 2.92
CA GLY A 227 1.44 21.16 3.52
C GLY A 227 1.95 19.88 4.18
N ASN A 228 1.37 18.74 3.79
CA ASN A 228 1.76 17.42 4.29
C ASN A 228 2.96 16.81 3.56
N PHE A 229 3.69 17.55 2.71
CA PHE A 229 4.87 17.04 2.00
C PHE A 229 5.99 16.52 2.93
N MET A 230 5.94 16.88 4.22
CA MET A 230 6.83 16.38 5.26
C MET A 230 6.46 15.01 5.86
N ASN A 231 5.33 14.43 5.45
CA ASN A 231 4.83 13.14 5.95
C ASN A 231 5.14 12.04 4.94
N ASN A 232 6.38 11.55 4.96
CA ASN A 232 6.90 10.57 4.00
C ASN A 232 7.32 9.25 4.65
N GLY A 233 6.86 8.98 5.88
CA GLY A 233 7.41 7.92 6.70
C GLY A 233 6.91 6.51 6.38
N LEU A 234 7.79 5.53 6.58
CA LEU A 234 7.40 4.13 6.80
C LEU A 234 6.68 3.94 8.15
N VAL A 235 6.89 4.83 9.11
CA VAL A 235 6.19 4.88 10.41
C VAL A 235 5.66 6.27 10.73
N ASP A 236 4.62 6.34 11.56
CA ASP A 236 4.07 7.59 12.06
C ASP A 236 5.02 8.24 13.10
N PRO A 237 4.75 9.47 13.60
CA PRO A 237 5.62 10.15 14.56
C PRO A 237 5.83 9.37 15.87
N TYR A 238 4.89 8.49 16.25
CA TYR A 238 4.98 7.62 17.42
C TYR A 238 5.65 6.27 17.15
N ARG A 239 6.18 6.05 15.94
CA ARG A 239 6.77 4.81 15.45
C ARG A 239 5.76 3.66 15.39
N ASN A 240 4.50 3.96 15.11
CA ASN A 240 3.55 2.94 14.67
C ASN A 240 3.73 2.74 13.16
N PRO A 241 3.75 1.49 12.67
CA PRO A 241 4.01 1.21 11.26
C PRO A 241 2.85 1.68 10.38
N HIS A 242 3.16 2.35 9.28
CA HIS A 242 2.23 2.44 8.16
C HIS A 242 2.10 1.08 7.47
N PRO A 243 0.98 0.78 6.80
CA PRO A 243 0.75 -0.51 6.15
C PRO A 243 1.86 -0.91 5.17
N HIS A 244 2.44 0.05 4.44
CA HIS A 244 3.52 -0.22 3.48
C HIS A 244 4.82 -0.75 4.10
N LEU A 245 5.06 -0.60 5.41
CA LEU A 245 6.26 -1.19 6.04
C LEU A 245 6.25 -2.73 5.94
N SER A 246 5.07 -3.35 5.86
CA SER A 246 4.96 -4.78 5.63
C SER A 246 5.52 -5.22 4.27
N GLU A 247 5.33 -4.41 3.23
CA GLU A 247 5.89 -4.63 1.90
C GLU A 247 7.42 -4.53 1.97
N VAL A 248 7.95 -3.50 2.63
CA VAL A 248 9.40 -3.34 2.83
C VAL A 248 10.00 -4.55 3.53
N LYS A 249 9.38 -4.99 4.64
CA LYS A 249 9.84 -6.17 5.38
C LYS A 249 9.91 -7.40 4.49
N LYS A 250 8.89 -7.62 3.65
CA LYS A 250 8.79 -8.77 2.75
C LYS A 250 9.81 -8.71 1.63
N VAL A 251 9.89 -7.59 0.92
CA VAL A 251 10.82 -7.45 -0.21
C VAL A 251 12.28 -7.52 0.26
N TYR A 252 12.57 -7.05 1.47
CA TYR A 252 13.92 -7.06 2.05
C TYR A 252 14.30 -8.38 2.72
N GLU A 253 13.47 -9.43 2.62
CA GLU A 253 13.73 -10.70 3.29
C GLU A 253 15.14 -11.25 2.97
N PRO A 254 15.91 -11.68 3.98
CA PRO A 254 17.26 -12.19 3.80
C PRO A 254 17.27 -13.65 3.33
N VAL A 255 16.10 -14.20 2.99
CA VAL A 255 15.89 -15.59 2.59
C VAL A 255 14.84 -15.62 1.48
N GLN A 256 15.07 -16.46 0.48
CA GLN A 256 14.07 -16.75 -0.56
C GLN A 256 13.54 -18.17 -0.38
N PHE A 257 12.22 -18.33 -0.52
CA PHE A 257 11.57 -19.63 -0.56
C PHE A 257 11.14 -19.96 -1.98
N MET A 258 11.23 -21.23 -2.36
CA MET A 258 10.61 -21.77 -3.56
C MET A 258 9.94 -23.09 -3.22
N TYR A 259 8.85 -23.41 -3.91
CA TYR A 259 8.16 -24.69 -3.76
C TYR A 259 8.12 -25.44 -5.08
N THR A 260 8.55 -26.70 -5.07
CA THR A 260 8.65 -27.55 -6.25
C THR A 260 7.40 -28.42 -6.40
N THR A 261 7.19 -28.93 -7.63
CA THR A 261 6.03 -29.78 -7.95
C THR A 261 6.06 -31.15 -7.26
N ASP A 262 7.24 -31.62 -6.83
CA ASP A 262 7.43 -32.84 -6.04
C ASP A 262 7.25 -32.62 -4.52
N GLY A 263 6.83 -31.42 -4.10
CA GLY A 263 6.48 -31.13 -2.72
C GLY A 263 7.65 -30.73 -1.83
N VAL A 264 8.74 -30.23 -2.43
CA VAL A 264 9.95 -29.82 -1.71
C VAL A 264 9.98 -28.30 -1.57
N VAL A 265 10.35 -27.83 -0.38
CA VAL A 265 10.62 -26.41 -0.13
C VAL A 265 12.12 -26.18 -0.28
N ILE A 266 12.51 -25.29 -1.17
CA ILE A 266 13.90 -24.80 -1.31
C ILE A 266 14.01 -23.52 -0.50
N ILE A 267 15.00 -23.46 0.39
CA ILE A 267 15.29 -22.28 1.22
C ILE A 267 16.67 -21.77 0.82
N GLU A 268 16.76 -20.56 0.30
CA GLU A 268 18.01 -19.90 -0.08
C GLU A 268 18.39 -18.82 0.93
N ASN A 269 19.61 -18.88 1.48
CA ASN A 269 20.14 -17.84 2.35
C ASN A 269 20.80 -16.73 1.52
N LYS A 270 20.18 -15.55 1.46
CA LYS A 270 20.68 -14.40 0.70
C LYS A 270 21.79 -13.64 1.44
N ASN A 271 21.98 -13.89 2.74
CA ASN A 271 23.02 -13.24 3.54
C ASN A 271 24.43 -13.54 3.00
N PHE A 272 25.35 -12.60 3.22
CA PHE A 272 26.75 -12.73 2.82
C PHE A 272 27.67 -13.27 3.94
N PHE A 273 27.30 -13.06 5.21
CA PHE A 273 28.18 -13.35 6.35
C PHE A 273 27.59 -14.28 7.42
N THR A 274 26.27 -14.42 7.46
CA THR A 274 25.57 -15.12 8.56
C THR A 274 24.82 -16.34 8.04
N ASP A 275 24.95 -17.47 8.74
CA ASP A 275 24.13 -18.67 8.49
C ASP A 275 22.75 -18.57 9.16
N LEU A 276 21.88 -19.55 8.93
CA LEU A 276 20.53 -19.59 9.51
C LEU A 276 20.42 -20.48 10.77
N SER A 277 21.52 -20.77 11.46
CA SER A 277 21.56 -21.71 12.60
C SER A 277 20.85 -21.25 13.87
N ASP A 278 20.61 -19.95 13.99
CA ASP A 278 19.83 -19.31 15.06
C ASP A 278 18.34 -19.14 14.69
N LYS A 279 17.92 -19.65 13.53
CA LYS A 279 16.54 -19.64 13.04
C LYS A 279 15.91 -21.03 13.08
N GLU A 280 14.59 -21.05 12.98
CA GLU A 280 13.80 -22.26 12.81
C GLU A 280 12.72 -22.07 11.73
N ILE A 281 12.34 -23.14 11.04
CA ILE A 281 11.27 -23.09 10.04
C ILE A 281 9.98 -23.64 10.61
N HIS A 282 8.91 -22.91 10.35
CA HIS A 282 7.54 -23.33 10.60
C HIS A 282 6.83 -23.44 9.26
N ILE A 283 6.07 -24.51 9.10
CA ILE A 283 5.13 -24.63 7.98
C ILE A 283 3.72 -24.76 8.49
N LYS A 284 2.78 -24.20 7.73
CA LYS A 284 1.34 -24.35 7.91
C LYS A 284 0.69 -24.77 6.61
N ILE A 285 -0.34 -25.59 6.70
CA ILE A 285 -1.26 -25.81 5.59
C ILE A 285 -2.57 -25.12 5.94
N LEU A 286 -2.99 -24.20 5.08
CA LEU A 286 -4.27 -23.52 5.18
C LEU A 286 -5.24 -24.20 4.23
N LYS A 287 -6.43 -24.58 4.71
CA LYS A 287 -7.58 -25.01 3.92
C LYS A 287 -8.63 -23.89 3.95
N ASN A 288 -8.87 -23.23 2.82
CA ASN A 288 -9.72 -22.03 2.71
C ASN A 288 -9.36 -20.96 3.77
N GLY A 289 -8.05 -20.72 3.95
CA GLY A 289 -7.53 -19.76 4.92
C GLY A 289 -7.50 -20.23 6.38
N GLN A 290 -8.04 -21.41 6.69
CA GLN A 290 -7.99 -21.99 8.04
C GLN A 290 -6.83 -22.96 8.19
N GLU A 291 -6.04 -22.81 9.25
CA GLU A 291 -4.94 -23.71 9.55
C GLU A 291 -5.45 -25.12 9.88
N ILE A 292 -4.95 -26.14 9.16
CA ILE A 292 -5.29 -27.55 9.39
C ILE A 292 -4.09 -28.40 9.82
N ILE A 293 -2.88 -27.97 9.50
CA ILE A 293 -1.63 -28.69 9.78
C ILE A 293 -0.57 -27.68 10.17
N GLN A 294 0.22 -28.01 11.19
CA GLN A 294 1.45 -27.31 11.55
C GLN A 294 2.61 -28.30 11.72
N GLN A 295 3.80 -27.87 11.29
CA GLN A 295 5.05 -28.57 11.57
C GLN A 295 6.19 -27.56 11.75
N THR A 296 7.06 -27.84 12.71
CA THR A 296 8.26 -27.04 12.98
C THR A 296 9.50 -27.90 12.74
N LYS A 297 10.51 -27.32 12.09
CA LYS A 297 11.83 -27.90 11.92
C LYS A 297 12.86 -27.01 12.65
N PRO A 298 13.38 -27.45 13.81
CA PRO A 298 14.13 -26.59 14.75
C PRO A 298 15.61 -26.37 14.39
N SER A 299 16.11 -26.95 13.29
CA SER A 299 17.51 -26.79 12.89
C SER A 299 17.62 -26.57 11.38
N LEU A 300 18.23 -25.43 11.04
CA LEU A 300 18.68 -25.07 9.70
C LEU A 300 20.19 -24.89 9.79
N SER A 301 20.93 -25.52 8.89
CA SER A 301 22.34 -25.23 8.69
C SER A 301 22.48 -24.85 7.23
N ILE A 302 22.19 -23.58 6.94
CA ILE A 302 22.26 -23.01 5.60
C ILE A 302 23.29 -21.89 5.67
N HIS A 303 24.50 -22.17 5.17
CA HIS A 303 25.58 -21.19 5.14
C HIS A 303 25.22 -20.00 4.23
N PRO A 304 25.92 -18.86 4.37
CA PRO A 304 25.73 -17.71 3.48
C PRO A 304 25.76 -18.10 2.01
N ARG A 305 24.83 -17.56 1.22
CA ARG A 305 24.75 -17.77 -0.25
C ARG A 305 24.55 -19.24 -0.66
N GLN A 306 24.01 -20.08 0.22
CA GLN A 306 23.67 -21.47 -0.06
C GLN A 306 22.17 -21.73 0.07
N SER A 307 21.73 -22.87 -0.47
CA SER A 307 20.35 -23.33 -0.39
C SER A 307 20.24 -24.71 0.25
N MET A 308 19.10 -25.00 0.87
CA MET A 308 18.75 -26.31 1.42
C MET A 308 17.42 -26.79 0.84
N LEU A 309 17.35 -28.09 0.56
CA LEU A 309 16.09 -28.80 0.29
C LEU A 309 15.46 -29.25 1.61
N ALA A 310 14.26 -28.77 1.89
CA ALA A 310 13.47 -29.14 3.06
C ALA A 310 12.26 -29.99 2.66
N TYR A 311 12.25 -31.21 3.19
CA TYR A 311 11.16 -32.17 3.05
C TYR A 311 10.26 -32.12 4.27
N PHE A 312 8.95 -32.09 4.02
CA PHE A 312 7.91 -32.08 5.05
C PHE A 312 6.91 -33.20 4.76
N ASP A 313 6.83 -34.16 5.65
CA ASP A 313 5.97 -35.34 5.56
C ASP A 313 4.47 -35.02 5.75
N LYS A 314 4.16 -33.85 6.31
CA LYS A 314 2.78 -33.41 6.54
C LYS A 314 2.16 -32.60 5.40
N ILE A 315 2.86 -32.36 4.29
CA ILE A 315 2.26 -31.69 3.13
C ILE A 315 1.32 -32.70 2.44
N PRO A 316 0.00 -32.43 2.35
CA PRO A 316 -0.93 -33.35 1.70
C PRO A 316 -0.62 -33.52 0.21
N THR A 317 -0.73 -34.76 -0.29
CA THR A 317 -0.63 -35.06 -1.73
C THR A 317 -2.00 -35.23 -2.40
N VAL A 318 -3.07 -35.21 -1.62
CA VAL A 318 -4.45 -35.35 -2.07
C VAL A 318 -5.25 -34.20 -1.49
N PHE A 319 -5.99 -33.51 -2.35
CA PHE A 319 -6.79 -32.34 -1.98
C PHE A 319 -8.26 -32.63 -2.19
N GLU A 320 -9.09 -32.20 -1.24
CA GLU A 320 -10.53 -32.21 -1.43
C GLU A 320 -10.93 -31.23 -2.54
N ALA A 321 -11.83 -31.65 -3.44
CA ALA A 321 -12.37 -30.79 -4.47
C ALA A 321 -12.99 -29.51 -3.86
N ASN A 322 -12.95 -28.40 -4.60
CA ASN A 322 -13.56 -27.12 -4.21
C ASN A 322 -13.03 -26.52 -2.89
N ASN A 323 -11.81 -26.85 -2.48
CA ASN A 323 -11.14 -26.20 -1.35
C ASN A 323 -9.79 -25.68 -1.83
N GLU A 324 -9.39 -24.49 -1.42
CA GLU A 324 -8.05 -23.97 -1.66
C GLU A 324 -7.11 -24.42 -0.54
N TYR A 325 -5.94 -24.94 -0.93
CA TYR A 325 -4.89 -25.34 -0.02
C TYR A 325 -3.65 -24.48 -0.26
N ILE A 326 -3.16 -23.84 0.80
CA ILE A 326 -1.97 -22.97 0.75
C ILE A 326 -0.94 -23.53 1.72
N LEU A 327 0.28 -23.74 1.25
CA LEU A 327 1.45 -23.94 2.10
C LEU A 327 1.99 -22.57 2.48
N GLU A 328 2.02 -22.28 3.77
CA GLU A 328 2.76 -21.14 4.33
C GLU A 328 4.06 -21.66 4.94
N VAL A 329 5.18 -21.01 4.62
CA VAL A 329 6.50 -21.28 5.18
C VAL A 329 6.98 -20.02 5.88
N SER A 330 7.44 -20.13 7.12
CA SER A 330 7.94 -19.01 7.92
C SER A 330 9.30 -19.34 8.54
N LEU A 331 10.22 -18.38 8.50
CA LEU A 331 11.50 -18.42 9.21
C LEU A 331 11.40 -17.55 10.47
N LEU A 332 11.51 -18.18 11.63
CA LEU A 332 11.39 -17.49 12.91
C LEU A 332 12.75 -17.40 13.62
N GLN A 333 12.94 -16.33 14.37
CA GLN A 333 14.06 -16.18 15.30
C GLN A 333 13.91 -17.16 16.47
N ARG A 334 14.85 -18.10 16.65
CA ARG A 334 14.73 -19.14 17.69
C ARG A 334 14.96 -18.59 19.10
N GLU A 335 15.95 -17.73 19.26
CA GLU A 335 16.30 -17.08 20.53
C GLU A 335 16.47 -15.57 20.32
N ALA A 336 16.08 -14.77 21.32
CA ALA A 336 16.15 -13.32 21.21
C ALA A 336 17.59 -12.83 21.03
N THR A 337 17.78 -11.85 20.14
CA THR A 337 19.01 -11.07 20.01
C THR A 337 18.79 -9.67 20.62
N ALA A 338 19.79 -8.80 20.54
CA ALA A 338 19.66 -7.42 21.02
C ALA A 338 18.54 -6.64 20.29
N SER A 339 18.30 -6.93 19.01
CA SER A 339 17.31 -6.23 18.17
C SER A 339 16.10 -7.09 17.78
N ILE A 340 16.24 -8.41 17.70
CA ILE A 340 15.21 -9.31 17.18
C ILE A 340 14.66 -10.18 18.31
N PRO A 341 13.38 -10.04 18.69
CA PRO A 341 12.76 -10.88 19.72
C PRO A 341 12.69 -12.35 19.32
N LYS A 342 12.66 -13.24 20.32
CA LYS A 342 12.33 -14.65 20.12
C LYS A 342 10.95 -14.79 19.47
N GLY A 343 10.85 -15.66 18.47
CA GLY A 343 9.61 -15.91 17.72
C GLY A 343 9.28 -14.86 16.66
N HIS A 344 10.12 -13.83 16.48
CA HIS A 344 9.93 -12.85 15.41
C HIS A 344 10.04 -13.52 14.04
N GLU A 345 9.03 -13.30 13.19
CA GLU A 345 9.04 -13.77 11.81
C GLU A 345 9.97 -12.89 10.98
N VAL A 346 11.07 -13.47 10.52
CA VAL A 346 12.11 -12.79 9.72
C VAL A 346 11.76 -12.82 8.24
N ALA A 347 11.27 -13.96 7.76
CA ALA A 347 10.85 -14.14 6.38
C ALA A 347 9.70 -15.15 6.29
N TRP A 348 8.87 -15.06 5.25
CA TRP A 348 7.80 -16.04 4.99
C TRP A 348 7.44 -16.12 3.51
N ASP A 349 6.78 -17.18 3.06
CA ASP A 349 6.16 -17.24 1.73
C ASP A 349 4.91 -18.14 1.73
N GLN A 350 4.07 -18.00 0.70
CA GLN A 350 2.85 -18.79 0.51
C GLN A 350 2.75 -19.38 -0.89
N PHE A 351 2.41 -20.67 -0.97
CA PHE A 351 2.29 -21.41 -2.23
C PHE A 351 0.92 -22.10 -2.31
N ILE A 352 0.14 -21.78 -3.34
CA ILE A 352 -1.12 -22.48 -3.63
C ILE A 352 -0.78 -23.89 -4.11
N LEU A 353 -1.21 -24.90 -3.35
CA LEU A 353 -0.88 -26.31 -3.58
C LEU A 353 -1.77 -26.97 -4.63
N ASN A 354 -3.03 -26.54 -4.74
CA ASN A 354 -3.97 -27.11 -5.70
C ASN A 354 -4.47 -26.03 -6.68
N LYS A 355 -4.09 -26.19 -7.95
CA LYS A 355 -4.37 -25.20 -9.00
C LYS A 355 -5.81 -25.28 -9.54
N ASP A 356 -6.52 -26.39 -9.28
CA ASP A 356 -7.87 -26.66 -9.78
C ASP A 356 -8.96 -26.33 -8.74
N VAL A 357 -8.86 -25.19 -8.05
CA VAL A 357 -10.00 -24.68 -7.28
C VAL A 357 -11.02 -24.16 -8.29
N GLN A 358 -12.02 -24.99 -8.63
CA GLN A 358 -13.19 -24.46 -9.34
C GLN A 358 -13.74 -23.30 -8.52
N LYS A 359 -13.90 -22.14 -9.17
CA LYS A 359 -14.53 -20.95 -8.60
C LYS A 359 -15.85 -21.39 -7.96
N ILE A 360 -15.87 -21.47 -6.63
CA ILE A 360 -16.93 -22.17 -5.87
C ILE A 360 -18.22 -21.40 -6.04
N LYS A 361 -19.18 -21.88 -6.82
CA LYS A 361 -20.48 -21.21 -6.87
C LYS A 361 -21.17 -21.37 -5.53
N GLU A 362 -21.54 -20.25 -4.90
CA GLU A 362 -22.39 -20.31 -3.72
C GLU A 362 -23.74 -20.95 -4.10
N PRO A 363 -24.21 -21.97 -3.38
CA PRO A 363 -25.45 -22.65 -3.73
C PRO A 363 -26.64 -21.71 -3.59
N ILE A 364 -27.49 -21.67 -4.63
CA ILE A 364 -28.76 -20.92 -4.58
C ILE A 364 -29.66 -21.57 -3.54
N VAL A 365 -29.97 -20.84 -2.47
CA VAL A 365 -30.88 -21.30 -1.42
C VAL A 365 -32.32 -21.09 -1.87
N GLY A 366 -33.13 -22.15 -1.81
CA GLY A 366 -34.56 -22.09 -2.12
C GLY A 366 -35.36 -21.32 -1.06
N GLY A 367 -36.61 -20.99 -1.38
CA GLY A 367 -37.52 -20.30 -0.46
C GLY A 367 -38.93 -20.20 -1.04
N ALA A 368 -39.85 -19.59 -0.29
CA ALA A 368 -41.20 -19.33 -0.77
C ALA A 368 -41.17 -18.41 -2.02
N PRO A 369 -42.02 -18.62 -3.03
CA PRO A 369 -42.04 -17.80 -4.23
C PRO A 369 -42.13 -16.30 -3.92
N LEU A 370 -41.46 -15.47 -4.72
CA LEU A 370 -41.51 -14.02 -4.61
C LEU A 370 -42.76 -13.48 -5.32
N SER A 371 -43.45 -12.53 -4.69
CA SER A 371 -44.49 -11.72 -5.32
C SER A 371 -43.95 -10.36 -5.74
N ILE A 372 -44.49 -9.80 -6.82
CA ILE A 372 -44.15 -8.48 -7.34
C ILE A 372 -45.40 -7.60 -7.25
N ASN A 373 -45.33 -6.55 -6.42
CA ASN A 373 -46.38 -5.54 -6.29
C ASN A 373 -45.86 -4.25 -6.93
N SER A 374 -46.61 -3.65 -7.85
CA SER A 374 -46.17 -2.44 -8.56
C SER A 374 -47.15 -1.29 -8.37
N THR A 375 -46.60 -0.12 -8.05
CA THR A 375 -47.29 1.17 -8.05
C THR A 375 -46.69 2.08 -9.13
N ALA A 376 -47.15 3.33 -9.21
CA ALA A 376 -46.59 4.30 -10.14
C ALA A 376 -45.15 4.73 -9.79
N SER A 377 -44.78 4.69 -8.51
CA SER A 377 -43.49 5.19 -8.00
C SER A 377 -42.57 4.08 -7.47
N GLU A 378 -43.12 2.95 -7.04
CA GLU A 378 -42.37 1.88 -6.37
C GLU A 378 -42.80 0.49 -6.87
N ILE A 379 -41.83 -0.40 -7.01
CA ILE A 379 -42.01 -1.84 -7.26
C ILE A 379 -41.46 -2.60 -6.05
N GLU A 380 -42.31 -3.35 -5.37
CA GLU A 380 -41.97 -4.17 -4.22
C GLU A 380 -41.86 -5.64 -4.65
N VAL A 381 -40.74 -6.27 -4.30
CA VAL A 381 -40.51 -7.72 -4.45
C VAL A 381 -40.44 -8.34 -3.07
N VAL A 382 -41.41 -9.20 -2.74
CA VAL A 382 -41.64 -9.60 -1.34
C VAL A 382 -41.97 -11.08 -1.17
N ASN A 383 -41.52 -11.65 -0.04
CA ASN A 383 -42.01 -12.89 0.58
C ASN A 383 -41.70 -12.85 2.10
N ASN A 384 -41.73 -13.99 2.81
CA ASN A 384 -41.41 -14.04 4.25
C ASN A 384 -39.95 -13.69 4.60
N ASN A 385 -39.02 -13.84 3.65
CA ASN A 385 -37.59 -13.57 3.84
C ASN A 385 -37.16 -12.23 3.24
N VAL A 386 -37.83 -11.73 2.21
CA VAL A 386 -37.38 -10.61 1.38
C VAL A 386 -38.41 -9.52 1.38
N ASN A 387 -37.98 -8.29 1.59
CA ASN A 387 -38.73 -7.10 1.21
C ASN A 387 -37.76 -6.16 0.48
N LEU A 388 -37.84 -6.14 -0.85
CA LEU A 388 -36.98 -5.34 -1.72
C LEU A 388 -37.83 -4.31 -2.44
N LYS A 389 -37.57 -3.03 -2.18
CA LYS A 389 -38.27 -1.91 -2.80
C LYS A 389 -37.39 -1.25 -3.85
N ILE A 390 -37.97 -1.04 -5.02
CA ILE A 390 -37.29 -0.52 -6.21
C ILE A 390 -38.06 0.72 -6.66
N GLU A 391 -37.36 1.82 -6.95
CA GLU A 391 -37.99 3.00 -7.56
C GLU A 391 -38.37 2.70 -9.02
N ALA A 392 -39.61 2.99 -9.41
CA ALA A 392 -40.19 2.48 -10.66
C ALA A 392 -39.63 3.11 -11.95
N GLY A 393 -39.05 4.31 -11.88
CA GLY A 393 -38.44 5.03 -13.01
C GLY A 393 -36.95 4.74 -13.19
N THR A 394 -36.18 4.79 -12.11
CA THR A 394 -34.73 4.59 -12.09
C THR A 394 -34.36 3.11 -12.00
N GLY A 395 -35.20 2.29 -11.37
CA GLY A 395 -34.90 0.89 -11.11
C GLY A 395 -33.91 0.67 -9.97
N GLU A 396 -33.49 1.73 -9.28
CA GLU A 396 -32.59 1.61 -8.13
C GLU A 396 -33.32 0.97 -6.94
N ILE A 397 -32.58 0.12 -6.21
CA ILE A 397 -33.04 -0.43 -4.94
C ILE A 397 -33.05 0.69 -3.89
N VAL A 398 -34.21 1.03 -3.34
CA VAL A 398 -34.36 2.08 -2.32
C VAL A 398 -34.51 1.52 -0.91
N SER A 399 -34.89 0.25 -0.78
CA SER A 399 -34.84 -0.47 0.49
C SER A 399 -34.61 -1.96 0.25
N TRP A 400 -33.78 -2.56 1.09
CA TRP A 400 -33.60 -4.01 1.15
C TRP A 400 -33.68 -4.47 2.60
N GLU A 401 -34.64 -5.35 2.89
CA GLU A 401 -34.77 -6.01 4.18
C GLU A 401 -34.73 -7.53 3.99
N HIS A 402 -34.12 -8.20 4.97
CA HIS A 402 -34.11 -9.66 5.06
C HIS A 402 -34.69 -10.11 6.41
N LYS A 403 -35.79 -10.88 6.38
CA LYS A 403 -36.54 -11.35 7.56
C LYS A 403 -36.87 -10.22 8.55
N GLY A 404 -37.28 -9.07 8.02
CA GLY A 404 -37.63 -7.87 8.80
C GLY A 404 -36.44 -7.10 9.35
N GLN A 405 -35.19 -7.49 9.05
CA GLN A 405 -34.00 -6.73 9.38
C GLN A 405 -33.58 -5.86 8.19
N LEU A 406 -33.42 -4.56 8.44
CA LEU A 406 -33.01 -3.59 7.43
C LEU A 406 -31.52 -3.77 7.07
N ILE A 407 -31.25 -4.00 5.79
CA ILE A 407 -29.90 -4.08 5.25
C ILE A 407 -29.44 -2.70 4.77
N SER A 408 -30.23 -2.07 3.90
CA SER A 408 -29.91 -0.78 3.27
C SER A 408 -31.18 -0.01 2.95
N THR A 409 -31.10 1.32 3.04
CA THR A 409 -32.10 2.29 2.54
C THR A 409 -31.56 3.12 1.38
N GLN A 410 -30.45 2.68 0.77
CA GLN A 410 -29.78 3.37 -0.32
C GLN A 410 -29.51 2.43 -1.51
N PRO A 411 -29.43 2.98 -2.73
CA PRO A 411 -29.03 2.23 -3.93
C PRO A 411 -27.68 1.54 -3.78
N ILE A 412 -27.54 0.42 -4.48
CA ILE A 412 -26.23 -0.15 -4.83
C ILE A 412 -25.71 0.64 -6.03
N ARG A 413 -24.53 1.25 -5.88
CA ARG A 413 -24.06 2.29 -6.80
C ARG A 413 -22.82 1.82 -7.56
N PRO A 414 -22.72 2.08 -8.88
CA PRO A 414 -21.45 1.99 -9.60
C PRO A 414 -20.39 2.91 -8.98
N ASN A 415 -19.14 2.46 -8.97
CA ASN A 415 -18.01 3.26 -8.49
C ASN A 415 -16.85 3.24 -9.47
N PHE A 416 -16.40 4.42 -9.87
CA PHE A 416 -15.26 4.64 -10.75
C PHE A 416 -14.16 5.47 -10.09
N TRP A 417 -14.37 5.89 -8.84
CA TRP A 417 -13.53 6.83 -8.12
C TRP A 417 -12.95 6.21 -6.86
N ARG A 418 -11.77 6.71 -6.48
CA ARG A 418 -11.22 6.58 -5.14
C ARG A 418 -10.81 7.97 -4.64
N PRO A 419 -10.94 8.25 -3.34
CA PRO A 419 -10.31 9.40 -2.70
C PRO A 419 -8.80 9.47 -3.03
N PRO A 420 -8.29 10.56 -3.61
CA PRO A 420 -6.88 10.63 -4.04
C PRO A 420 -5.88 10.40 -2.92
N THR A 421 -4.90 9.53 -3.16
CA THR A 421 -3.66 9.42 -2.37
C THR A 421 -2.74 10.63 -2.60
N ASP A 422 -1.66 10.77 -1.84
CA ASP A 422 -0.68 11.85 -2.08
C ASP A 422 -0.01 11.70 -3.45
N ASN A 423 0.30 10.47 -3.87
CA ASN A 423 0.81 10.16 -5.21
C ASN A 423 -0.19 10.58 -6.30
N ASP A 424 -1.47 10.29 -6.10
CA ASP A 424 -2.55 10.66 -7.01
C ASP A 424 -2.65 12.20 -7.16
N LEU A 425 -2.57 12.95 -6.06
CA LEU A 425 -2.55 14.42 -6.09
C LEU A 425 -1.29 14.95 -6.77
N GLY A 426 -0.14 14.33 -6.48
CA GLY A 426 1.15 14.66 -7.09
C GLY A 426 1.19 14.49 -8.59
N ASN A 427 0.44 13.54 -9.14
CA ASN A 427 0.32 13.35 -10.59
C ASN A 427 -0.92 14.00 -11.22
N GLY A 428 -1.72 14.72 -10.43
CA GLY A 428 -2.89 15.48 -10.89
C GLY A 428 -4.12 14.63 -11.22
N MET A 429 -4.29 13.48 -10.58
CA MET A 429 -5.44 12.58 -10.77
C MET A 429 -6.78 13.25 -10.52
N ASP A 430 -6.85 14.15 -9.54
CA ASP A 430 -8.00 15.00 -9.27
C ASP A 430 -8.46 15.79 -10.53
N LYS A 431 -7.54 16.07 -11.46
CA LYS A 431 -7.81 16.76 -12.72
C LYS A 431 -8.01 15.78 -13.87
N TRP A 432 -7.04 14.89 -14.13
CA TRP A 432 -7.10 14.04 -15.33
C TRP A 432 -8.16 12.93 -15.22
N ALA A 433 -8.49 12.47 -14.01
CA ALA A 433 -9.55 11.50 -13.76
C ALA A 433 -10.87 12.12 -13.28
N LYS A 434 -11.01 13.46 -13.33
CA LYS A 434 -12.23 14.17 -12.89
C LYS A 434 -13.51 13.60 -13.51
N ILE A 435 -13.42 13.17 -14.76
CA ILE A 435 -14.52 12.53 -15.49
C ILE A 435 -15.07 11.27 -14.80
N TRP A 436 -14.22 10.51 -14.10
CA TRP A 436 -14.58 9.32 -13.35
C TRP A 436 -15.12 9.65 -11.95
N GLN A 437 -14.64 10.74 -11.33
CA GLN A 437 -15.25 11.29 -10.13
C GLN A 437 -16.69 11.72 -10.40
N ASP A 438 -16.91 12.47 -11.47
CA ASP A 438 -18.24 12.92 -11.88
C ASP A 438 -19.14 11.74 -12.26
N ALA A 439 -18.60 10.71 -12.91
CA ALA A 439 -19.32 9.47 -13.20
C ALA A 439 -19.76 8.70 -11.95
N SER A 440 -19.02 8.81 -10.84
CA SER A 440 -19.35 8.13 -9.58
C SER A 440 -20.42 8.90 -8.79
N TYR A 441 -20.38 10.23 -8.81
CA TYR A 441 -21.30 11.07 -8.01
C TYR A 441 -22.56 11.53 -8.76
N ASN A 442 -22.51 11.68 -10.08
CA ASN A 442 -23.53 12.40 -10.86
C ASN A 442 -24.15 11.59 -12.00
N TYR A 443 -24.17 10.26 -11.91
CA TYR A 443 -24.86 9.42 -12.88
C TYR A 443 -26.39 9.58 -12.79
N GLN A 444 -27.10 9.17 -13.85
CA GLN A 444 -28.55 9.00 -13.83
C GLN A 444 -28.91 7.54 -14.07
N ALA A 445 -29.83 6.99 -13.29
CA ALA A 445 -30.28 5.61 -13.42
C ALA A 445 -31.63 5.53 -14.15
N SER A 446 -31.82 4.48 -14.95
CA SER A 446 -33.09 4.18 -15.62
C SER A 446 -33.40 2.68 -15.62
N LEU A 447 -34.67 2.33 -15.36
CA LEU A 447 -35.12 0.94 -15.37
C LEU A 447 -35.27 0.45 -16.82
N VAL A 448 -34.39 -0.45 -17.24
CA VAL A 448 -34.37 -1.02 -18.60
C VAL A 448 -35.33 -2.20 -18.71
N SER A 449 -35.32 -3.08 -17.72
CA SER A 449 -36.19 -4.26 -17.68
C SER A 449 -36.89 -4.33 -16.32
N LYS A 450 -38.23 -4.27 -16.33
CA LYS A 450 -39.03 -4.35 -15.11
C LYS A 450 -38.82 -5.69 -14.38
N PRO A 451 -38.89 -5.70 -13.03
CA PRO A 451 -38.89 -6.92 -12.24
C PRO A 451 -39.87 -7.95 -12.78
N ARG A 452 -39.36 -9.14 -13.10
CA ARG A 452 -40.15 -10.28 -13.57
C ARG A 452 -39.62 -11.59 -12.99
N ASN A 453 -40.52 -12.54 -12.81
CA ASN A 453 -40.15 -13.91 -12.42
C ASN A 453 -39.42 -14.61 -13.58
N ILE A 454 -38.23 -15.13 -13.30
CA ILE A 454 -37.42 -15.95 -14.21
C ILE A 454 -36.99 -17.20 -13.45
N GLY A 455 -37.61 -18.34 -13.72
CA GLY A 455 -37.38 -19.55 -12.95
C GLY A 455 -37.80 -19.35 -11.49
N ASN A 456 -36.86 -19.53 -10.55
CA ASN A 456 -37.08 -19.37 -9.12
C ASN A 456 -36.63 -18.00 -8.56
N LYS A 457 -36.39 -16.99 -9.40
CA LYS A 457 -35.91 -15.66 -8.97
C LYS A 457 -36.69 -14.52 -9.63
N VAL A 458 -36.59 -13.33 -9.08
CA VAL A 458 -37.02 -12.09 -9.73
C VAL A 458 -35.80 -11.38 -10.29
N SER A 459 -35.84 -10.98 -11.55
CA SER A 459 -34.73 -10.25 -12.19
C SER A 459 -35.21 -8.99 -12.89
N PHE A 460 -34.36 -7.97 -12.84
CA PHE A 460 -34.53 -6.68 -13.50
C PHE A 460 -33.17 -6.14 -13.92
N GLU A 461 -33.17 -5.14 -14.80
CA GLU A 461 -31.94 -4.53 -15.34
C GLU A 461 -32.04 -3.01 -15.27
N VAL A 462 -30.97 -2.38 -14.80
CA VAL A 462 -30.83 -0.94 -14.62
C VAL A 462 -29.69 -0.46 -15.52
N ALA A 463 -29.90 0.63 -16.24
CA ALA A 463 -28.84 1.35 -16.92
C ALA A 463 -28.43 2.56 -16.10
N TYR A 464 -27.13 2.82 -16.04
CA TYR A 464 -26.57 4.04 -15.47
C TYR A 464 -25.94 4.86 -16.59
N ASP A 465 -26.57 5.99 -16.89
CA ASP A 465 -26.12 6.97 -17.86
C ASP A 465 -25.10 7.89 -17.19
N LEU A 466 -23.83 7.77 -17.61
CA LEU A 466 -22.73 8.55 -17.05
C LEU A 466 -22.65 9.95 -17.69
N PRO A 467 -22.28 11.00 -16.93
CA PRO A 467 -22.07 12.34 -17.46
C PRO A 467 -21.18 12.36 -18.70
N GLY A 468 -21.58 13.16 -19.69
CA GLY A 468 -20.84 13.28 -20.95
C GLY A 468 -20.89 12.04 -21.85
N GLN A 469 -21.74 11.04 -21.56
CA GLN A 469 -21.90 9.80 -22.34
C GLN A 469 -20.56 9.09 -22.56
N ILE A 470 -19.78 8.95 -21.50
CA ILE A 470 -18.41 8.40 -21.56
C ILE A 470 -18.41 6.87 -21.64
N ALA A 471 -19.39 6.21 -21.02
CA ALA A 471 -19.60 4.77 -21.07
C ALA A 471 -21.08 4.45 -20.82
N LYS A 472 -21.51 3.25 -21.23
CA LYS A 472 -22.76 2.63 -20.82
C LYS A 472 -22.47 1.64 -19.72
N VAL A 473 -23.25 1.73 -18.63
CA VAL A 473 -23.18 0.78 -17.54
C VAL A 473 -24.53 0.12 -17.42
N LYS A 474 -24.56 -1.20 -17.40
CA LYS A 474 -25.77 -1.99 -17.15
C LYS A 474 -25.54 -2.92 -15.99
N VAL A 475 -26.52 -2.97 -15.10
CA VAL A 475 -26.50 -3.86 -13.95
C VAL A 475 -27.77 -4.68 -13.94
N ARG A 476 -27.60 -6.00 -14.01
CA ARG A 476 -28.70 -6.94 -13.82
C ARG A 476 -28.71 -7.40 -12.38
N TYR A 477 -29.85 -7.18 -11.75
CA TYR A 477 -30.15 -7.68 -10.41
C TYR A 477 -30.97 -8.95 -10.52
N SER A 478 -30.70 -9.90 -9.63
CA SER A 478 -31.38 -11.19 -9.52
C SER A 478 -31.57 -11.52 -8.04
N ILE A 479 -32.78 -11.29 -7.52
CA ILE A 479 -33.14 -11.57 -6.12
C ILE A 479 -33.81 -12.96 -6.04
N TYR A 480 -33.30 -13.80 -5.15
CA TYR A 480 -33.80 -15.14 -4.90
C TYR A 480 -34.74 -15.17 -3.67
N PRO A 481 -35.64 -16.16 -3.58
CA PRO A 481 -36.55 -16.38 -2.44
C PRO A 481 -35.92 -16.42 -1.04
N SER A 482 -34.63 -16.74 -0.98
CA SER A 482 -33.84 -16.76 0.26
C SER A 482 -33.37 -15.38 0.70
N GLY A 483 -33.44 -14.37 -0.17
CA GLY A 483 -32.84 -13.05 0.04
C GLY A 483 -31.49 -12.87 -0.63
N GLN A 484 -30.90 -13.92 -1.21
CA GLN A 484 -29.66 -13.81 -1.99
C GLN A 484 -29.85 -12.86 -3.18
N LEU A 485 -28.97 -11.88 -3.34
CA LEU A 485 -28.99 -10.89 -4.42
C LEU A 485 -27.74 -11.06 -5.30
N SER A 486 -27.92 -11.56 -6.53
CA SER A 486 -26.86 -11.57 -7.53
C SER A 486 -26.88 -10.28 -8.34
N VAL A 487 -25.70 -9.69 -8.52
CA VAL A 487 -25.43 -8.46 -9.25
C VAL A 487 -24.48 -8.79 -10.39
N ALA A 488 -24.93 -8.59 -11.64
CA ALA A 488 -24.09 -8.75 -12.82
C ALA A 488 -23.90 -7.39 -13.49
N TYR A 489 -22.66 -6.94 -13.54
CA TYR A 489 -22.24 -5.63 -14.00
C TYR A 489 -21.59 -5.73 -15.38
N GLU A 490 -21.98 -4.83 -16.28
CA GLU A 490 -21.40 -4.65 -17.61
C GLU A 490 -21.03 -3.18 -17.82
N PHE A 491 -19.79 -2.93 -18.20
CA PHE A 491 -19.28 -1.62 -18.57
C PHE A 491 -18.84 -1.64 -20.03
N LEU A 492 -19.31 -0.65 -20.80
CA LEU A 492 -18.95 -0.46 -22.20
C LEU A 492 -18.52 0.99 -22.43
N PRO A 493 -17.23 1.28 -22.65
CA PRO A 493 -16.76 2.62 -23.00
C PRO A 493 -17.36 3.06 -24.34
N LEU A 494 -17.72 4.35 -24.45
CA LEU A 494 -18.31 4.94 -25.67
C LEU A 494 -17.35 5.89 -26.40
N LYS A 495 -16.20 6.20 -25.82
CA LYS A 495 -15.19 7.11 -26.38
C LYS A 495 -13.83 6.42 -26.39
N ALA A 496 -13.04 6.71 -27.43
CA ALA A 496 -11.71 6.12 -27.58
C ALA A 496 -10.67 6.75 -26.64
N ASP A 497 -10.73 8.08 -26.44
CA ASP A 497 -9.70 8.83 -25.73
C ASP A 497 -10.05 9.06 -24.24
N LEU A 498 -10.48 8.01 -23.56
CA LEU A 498 -10.79 8.08 -22.13
C LEU A 498 -9.51 7.90 -21.28
N PRO A 499 -9.36 8.65 -20.18
CA PRO A 499 -8.27 8.40 -19.24
C PRO A 499 -8.46 7.05 -18.54
N LYS A 500 -7.36 6.51 -18.01
CA LYS A 500 -7.36 5.29 -17.19
C LYS A 500 -8.32 5.42 -15.99
N LEU A 501 -8.88 4.29 -15.53
CA LEU A 501 -9.82 4.26 -14.42
C LEU A 501 -9.10 4.12 -13.07
N PRO A 502 -9.47 4.94 -12.06
CA PRO A 502 -9.04 4.75 -10.68
C PRO A 502 -9.54 3.45 -10.05
N ARG A 503 -10.80 3.10 -10.32
CA ARG A 503 -11.52 1.97 -9.72
C ARG A 503 -12.58 1.49 -10.71
N VAL A 504 -12.89 0.20 -10.68
CA VAL A 504 -14.09 -0.37 -11.31
C VAL A 504 -14.77 -1.30 -10.32
N GLY A 505 -15.94 -0.89 -9.86
CA GLY A 505 -16.63 -1.61 -8.79
C GLY A 505 -18.04 -1.12 -8.54
N MET A 506 -18.62 -1.60 -7.45
CA MET A 506 -19.87 -1.11 -6.89
C MET A 506 -19.74 -0.99 -5.37
N TYR A 507 -20.56 -0.16 -4.75
CA TYR A 507 -20.66 -0.14 -3.28
C TYR A 507 -22.11 -0.19 -2.81
N LEU A 508 -22.26 -0.70 -1.59
CA LEU A 508 -23.51 -0.76 -0.83
C LEU A 508 -23.36 0.09 0.44
N THR A 509 -24.38 0.87 0.77
CA THR A 509 -24.46 1.60 2.03
C THR A 509 -25.34 0.83 3.02
N LEU A 510 -24.72 0.27 4.04
CA LEU A 510 -25.37 -0.48 5.11
C LEU A 510 -25.74 0.43 6.28
N THR A 511 -26.67 -0.02 7.10
CA THR A 511 -26.94 0.62 8.40
C THR A 511 -25.72 0.52 9.33
N ASN A 512 -25.58 1.44 10.28
CA ASN A 512 -24.51 1.35 11.29
C ASN A 512 -24.65 0.15 12.25
N ALA A 513 -25.66 -0.71 12.12
CA ALA A 513 -25.79 -1.93 12.91
C ALA A 513 -24.70 -2.96 12.58
N TYR A 514 -24.14 -2.92 11.37
CA TYR A 514 -23.02 -3.78 10.97
C TYR A 514 -21.72 -3.25 11.58
N LYS A 515 -21.03 -4.08 12.38
CA LYS A 515 -19.84 -3.68 13.16
C LYS A 515 -18.62 -4.56 12.93
N GLU A 516 -18.82 -5.78 12.49
CA GLU A 516 -17.76 -6.77 12.32
C GLU A 516 -17.61 -7.13 10.83
N VAL A 517 -16.40 -7.49 10.43
CA VAL A 517 -16.11 -8.03 9.11
C VAL A 517 -15.20 -9.25 9.22
N VAL A 518 -15.43 -10.23 8.37
CA VAL A 518 -14.61 -11.43 8.17
C VAL A 518 -14.30 -11.55 6.68
N TRP A 519 -13.09 -11.89 6.28
CA TRP A 519 -12.78 -12.11 4.87
C TRP A 519 -11.74 -13.21 4.68
N TYR A 520 -11.84 -13.87 3.53
CA TYR A 520 -10.80 -14.78 3.04
C TYR A 520 -10.12 -14.15 1.82
N GLY A 521 -8.87 -13.73 2.00
CA GLY A 521 -8.08 -13.00 1.00
C GLY A 521 -6.80 -12.46 1.61
N ASN A 522 -6.20 -11.43 1.02
CA ASN A 522 -4.99 -10.82 1.58
C ASN A 522 -5.28 -9.96 2.82
N GLY A 523 -4.42 -10.04 3.84
CA GLY A 523 -4.59 -9.32 5.10
C GLY A 523 -3.50 -9.60 6.15
N PRO A 524 -3.69 -9.17 7.42
CA PRO A 524 -4.88 -8.48 7.94
C PRO A 524 -4.93 -6.98 7.62
N ILE A 525 -3.80 -6.36 7.26
CA ILE A 525 -3.71 -4.93 6.92
C ILE A 525 -4.16 -4.67 5.47
N GLU A 526 -4.14 -3.42 5.02
CA GLU A 526 -4.52 -3.06 3.65
C GLU A 526 -3.47 -3.50 2.60
N SER A 527 -3.93 -3.75 1.38
CA SER A 527 -3.11 -4.11 0.22
C SER A 527 -3.70 -3.51 -1.06
N TYR A 528 -2.85 -3.29 -2.05
CA TYR A 528 -3.20 -2.70 -3.36
C TYR A 528 -2.55 -3.50 -4.49
N TRP A 529 -2.97 -3.26 -5.74
CA TRP A 529 -2.55 -4.07 -6.89
C TRP A 529 -1.03 -4.19 -7.01
N ASP A 530 -0.32 -3.08 -6.80
CA ASP A 530 1.14 -2.96 -6.83
C ASP A 530 1.80 -3.01 -5.44
N ARG A 531 1.04 -3.30 -4.37
CA ARG A 531 1.54 -3.42 -2.99
C ARG A 531 0.76 -4.46 -2.19
N LYS A 532 0.99 -5.73 -2.49
CA LYS A 532 0.28 -6.86 -1.87
C LYS A 532 1.18 -8.03 -1.50
N THR A 533 2.48 -7.99 -1.80
CA THR A 533 3.36 -9.13 -1.50
C THR A 533 3.65 -9.22 0.00
N GLY A 534 3.62 -8.09 0.71
CA GLY A 534 3.86 -7.96 2.15
C GLY A 534 2.72 -8.46 3.04
N VAL A 535 1.64 -8.99 2.47
CA VAL A 535 0.50 -9.54 3.21
C VAL A 535 0.21 -10.98 2.81
N LYS A 536 -0.26 -11.77 3.77
CA LYS A 536 -0.59 -13.17 3.58
C LYS A 536 -2.02 -13.32 3.10
N THR A 537 -2.29 -14.34 2.28
CA THR A 537 -3.65 -14.83 2.09
C THR A 537 -4.04 -15.66 3.32
N GLY A 538 -5.21 -15.38 3.90
CA GLY A 538 -5.71 -16.07 5.08
C GLY A 538 -7.14 -15.70 5.43
N LEU A 539 -7.70 -16.34 6.45
CA LEU A 539 -8.98 -15.98 7.03
C LEU A 539 -8.78 -14.96 8.15
N TYR A 540 -9.29 -13.75 7.95
CA TYR A 540 -9.14 -12.64 8.88
C TYR A 540 -10.50 -12.12 9.36
N SER A 541 -10.50 -11.48 10.52
CA SER A 541 -11.69 -10.86 11.09
C SER A 541 -11.34 -9.63 11.93
N GLY A 542 -12.24 -8.66 12.01
CA GLY A 542 -12.11 -7.56 12.94
C GLY A 542 -13.27 -6.55 12.88
N LYS A 543 -13.23 -5.58 13.77
CA LYS A 543 -14.21 -4.49 13.80
C LYS A 543 -13.99 -3.55 12.64
N ILE A 544 -15.08 -3.16 11.97
CA ILE A 544 -15.08 -2.23 10.82
C ILE A 544 -14.37 -0.91 11.16
N ILE A 545 -14.54 -0.41 12.38
CA ILE A 545 -13.88 0.82 12.86
C ILE A 545 -12.34 0.75 12.90
N TYR A 546 -11.76 -0.44 12.77
CA TYR A 546 -10.31 -0.68 12.72
C TYR A 546 -9.83 -1.21 11.36
N GLN A 547 -10.69 -1.22 10.33
CA GLN A 547 -10.34 -1.74 9.00
C GLN A 547 -9.85 -0.68 8.02
N PHE A 548 -9.58 0.53 8.50
CA PHE A 548 -8.97 1.60 7.74
C PHE A 548 -7.81 2.20 8.53
N HIS A 549 -6.80 2.69 7.82
CA HIS A 549 -5.64 3.37 8.39
C HIS A 549 -5.87 4.88 8.41
N ARG A 550 -5.52 5.54 9.52
CA ARG A 550 -5.62 6.99 9.65
C ARG A 550 -4.29 7.62 9.24
N TYR A 551 -4.10 7.82 7.94
CA TYR A 551 -3.00 8.64 7.42
C TYR A 551 -3.12 10.09 7.93
N PRO A 552 -1.99 10.81 8.16
CA PRO A 552 -2.04 12.20 8.62
C PRO A 552 -2.97 13.07 7.78
N ARG A 553 -2.91 12.93 6.45
CA ARG A 553 -3.94 13.44 5.54
C ARG A 553 -4.94 12.32 5.19
N PRO A 554 -6.26 12.55 5.31
CA PRO A 554 -7.27 11.59 4.87
C PRO A 554 -7.16 11.27 3.38
N GLN A 555 -7.24 9.99 3.02
CA GLN A 555 -7.12 9.47 1.66
C GLN A 555 -7.69 8.05 1.54
N GLU A 556 -7.68 7.45 0.35
CA GLU A 556 -8.04 6.04 0.15
C GLU A 556 -7.24 5.11 1.07
N THR A 557 -7.95 4.17 1.71
CA THR A 557 -7.39 3.25 2.71
C THR A 557 -8.27 2.00 2.89
N GLY A 558 -7.68 0.92 3.42
CA GLY A 558 -8.42 -0.25 3.91
C GLY A 558 -8.73 -1.30 2.85
N ASN A 559 -8.26 -1.14 1.61
CA ASN A 559 -8.48 -2.10 0.54
C ASN A 559 -7.87 -3.47 0.89
N LYS A 560 -8.61 -4.54 0.59
CA LYS A 560 -8.15 -5.93 0.66
C LYS A 560 -8.14 -6.49 -0.76
N THR A 561 -6.99 -7.02 -1.19
CA THR A 561 -6.84 -7.64 -2.51
C THR A 561 -7.14 -9.14 -2.46
N GLU A 562 -7.42 -9.71 -3.64
CA GLU A 562 -7.56 -11.17 -3.83
C GLU A 562 -8.58 -11.81 -2.87
N VAL A 563 -9.69 -11.12 -2.65
CA VAL A 563 -10.77 -11.54 -1.74
C VAL A 563 -11.63 -12.60 -2.44
N ARG A 564 -11.61 -13.81 -1.89
CA ARG A 564 -12.50 -14.90 -2.32
C ARG A 564 -13.93 -14.66 -1.85
N TRP A 565 -14.08 -14.19 -0.61
CA TRP A 565 -15.34 -13.75 -0.04
C TRP A 565 -15.10 -12.81 1.15
N MET A 566 -16.07 -11.95 1.43
CA MET A 566 -16.10 -11.08 2.61
C MET A 566 -17.50 -11.10 3.23
N GLU A 567 -17.58 -11.11 4.54
CA GLU A 567 -18.81 -11.13 5.31
C GLU A 567 -18.82 -9.97 6.29
N VAL A 568 -19.88 -9.17 6.29
CA VAL A 568 -20.12 -8.11 7.28
C VAL A 568 -21.30 -8.51 8.16
N SER A 569 -21.19 -8.29 9.46
CA SER A 569 -22.23 -8.72 10.41
C SER A 569 -22.61 -7.65 11.42
N SER A 570 -23.90 -7.67 11.74
CA SER A 570 -24.55 -7.07 12.90
C SER A 570 -24.85 -8.16 13.93
N ASP A 571 -25.51 -7.84 15.04
CA ASP A 571 -25.94 -8.86 16.01
C ASP A 571 -27.05 -9.80 15.48
N ALA A 572 -27.81 -9.37 14.46
CA ALA A 572 -28.99 -10.10 13.96
C ALA A 572 -28.76 -10.75 12.57
N THR A 573 -27.94 -10.11 11.73
CA THR A 573 -27.78 -10.46 10.31
C THR A 573 -26.32 -10.40 9.90
N ALA A 574 -25.88 -11.38 9.12
CA ALA A 574 -24.63 -11.37 8.37
C ALA A 574 -24.92 -11.30 6.86
N LEU A 575 -24.08 -10.57 6.12
CA LEU A 575 -24.13 -10.44 4.67
C LEU A 575 -22.79 -10.90 4.11
N LYS A 576 -22.81 -11.99 3.34
CA LYS A 576 -21.61 -12.54 2.71
C LYS A 576 -21.61 -12.23 1.22
N VAL A 577 -20.54 -11.60 0.73
CA VAL A 577 -20.29 -11.42 -0.70
C VAL A 577 -19.37 -12.51 -1.23
N PHE A 578 -19.72 -13.05 -2.39
CA PHE A 578 -18.92 -13.99 -3.16
C PHE A 578 -18.91 -13.58 -4.63
N SER A 579 -17.82 -13.87 -5.35
CA SER A 579 -17.69 -13.67 -6.79
C SER A 579 -16.90 -14.81 -7.42
N GLU A 580 -17.19 -15.10 -8.69
CA GLU A 580 -16.38 -16.04 -9.46
C GLU A 580 -14.95 -15.51 -9.65
N GLU A 581 -14.79 -14.19 -9.87
CA GLU A 581 -13.48 -13.53 -9.82
C GLU A 581 -13.10 -13.16 -8.39
N TRP A 582 -11.80 -13.17 -8.06
CA TRP A 582 -11.34 -12.58 -6.80
C TRP A 582 -11.58 -11.07 -6.81
N LEU A 583 -12.09 -10.57 -5.70
CA LEU A 583 -12.50 -9.18 -5.53
C LEU A 583 -11.40 -8.34 -4.89
N ASN A 584 -11.52 -7.03 -5.07
CA ASN A 584 -11.01 -6.05 -4.15
C ASN A 584 -12.17 -5.59 -3.25
N ALA A 585 -11.95 -5.41 -1.96
CA ALA A 585 -13.01 -4.98 -1.05
C ALA A 585 -12.50 -4.15 0.12
N SER A 586 -13.29 -3.16 0.55
CA SER A 586 -13.07 -2.38 1.77
C SER A 586 -14.39 -2.05 2.45
N VAL A 587 -14.35 -1.85 3.76
CA VAL A 587 -15.52 -1.52 4.57
C VAL A 587 -15.20 -0.31 5.44
N TRP A 588 -15.92 0.78 5.22
CA TRP A 588 -15.71 2.05 5.92
C TRP A 588 -16.91 2.40 6.77
N PRO A 589 -16.73 2.84 8.03
CA PRO A 589 -17.81 3.33 8.86
C PRO A 589 -18.15 4.80 8.56
N PHE A 590 -18.00 5.22 7.31
CA PHE A 590 -18.23 6.56 6.79
C PHE A 590 -18.41 6.50 5.28
N ALA A 591 -18.92 7.58 4.69
CA ALA A 591 -19.05 7.70 3.23
C ALA A 591 -17.70 8.08 2.60
N MET A 592 -17.49 7.71 1.33
CA MET A 592 -16.30 8.05 0.55
C MET A 592 -15.93 9.55 0.59
N THR A 593 -16.93 10.43 0.62
CA THR A 593 -16.75 11.89 0.68
C THR A 593 -16.06 12.39 1.95
N GLU A 594 -16.08 11.62 3.04
CA GLU A 594 -15.41 11.97 4.29
C GLU A 594 -13.89 12.12 4.09
N ILE A 595 -13.31 11.19 3.31
CA ILE A 595 -11.88 11.11 3.02
C ILE A 595 -11.52 11.61 1.62
N ASP A 596 -12.49 12.05 0.82
CA ASP A 596 -12.27 12.58 -0.53
C ASP A 596 -11.63 13.98 -0.51
N PHE A 597 -10.87 14.27 -1.55
CA PHE A 597 -10.20 15.55 -1.75
C PHE A 597 -11.21 16.60 -2.23
N ASN A 598 -11.25 17.74 -1.53
CA ASN A 598 -12.05 18.90 -1.94
C ASN A 598 -11.15 19.98 -2.55
N THR A 599 -11.14 20.08 -3.87
CA THR A 599 -10.35 21.09 -4.59
C THR A 599 -10.70 22.53 -4.19
N ASN A 600 -11.92 22.80 -3.72
CA ASN A 600 -12.33 24.15 -3.30
C ASN A 600 -11.74 24.57 -1.96
N GLU A 601 -11.28 23.61 -1.15
CA GLU A 601 -10.62 23.84 0.15
C GLU A 601 -9.09 23.80 0.04
N ALA A 602 -8.57 23.44 -1.13
CA ALA A 602 -7.13 23.31 -1.35
C ALA A 602 -6.48 24.65 -1.72
N VAL A 603 -5.26 24.87 -1.23
CA VAL A 603 -4.43 26.02 -1.61
C VAL A 603 -3.16 25.57 -2.36
N LYS A 604 -2.52 26.49 -3.06
CA LYS A 604 -1.28 26.21 -3.77
C LYS A 604 -0.12 26.04 -2.77
N SER A 605 0.69 25.00 -2.95
CA SER A 605 1.93 24.82 -2.20
C SER A 605 3.01 25.85 -2.56
N ALA A 606 3.99 26.02 -1.67
CA ALA A 606 5.14 26.90 -1.89
C ALA A 606 5.99 26.44 -3.09
N SER A 607 6.26 25.14 -3.19
CA SER A 607 6.96 24.52 -4.32
C SER A 607 6.10 24.43 -5.59
N GLY A 608 4.77 24.36 -5.43
CA GLY A 608 3.82 24.10 -6.52
C GLY A 608 3.71 22.62 -6.92
N LEU A 609 4.32 21.70 -6.18
CA LEU A 609 4.35 20.27 -6.50
C LEU A 609 3.00 19.57 -6.22
N VAL A 610 2.42 19.82 -5.04
CA VAL A 610 1.17 19.18 -4.59
C VAL A 610 0.19 20.22 -4.02
N PRO A 611 -1.13 20.03 -4.12
CA PRO A 611 -2.10 20.88 -3.41
C PRO A 611 -1.94 20.75 -1.89
N VAL A 612 -2.12 21.85 -1.16
CA VAL A 612 -2.11 21.86 0.31
C VAL A 612 -3.55 21.75 0.81
N THR A 613 -3.78 20.86 1.78
CA THR A 613 -5.07 20.66 2.45
C THR A 613 -4.97 20.94 3.94
N SER A 614 -6.10 21.15 4.59
CA SER A 614 -6.20 21.39 6.03
C SER A 614 -6.92 20.29 6.81
N LYS A 615 -7.29 19.17 6.15
CA LYS A 615 -8.04 18.08 6.79
C LYS A 615 -7.08 17.08 7.42
N HIS A 616 -7.33 16.63 8.65
CA HIS A 616 -6.46 15.66 9.32
C HIS A 616 -7.12 14.28 9.47
N GLY A 617 -6.33 13.21 9.44
CA GLY A 617 -6.80 11.83 9.62
C GLY A 617 -7.47 11.57 10.97
N ALA A 618 -7.10 12.34 12.00
CA ALA A 618 -7.74 12.32 13.31
C ALA A 618 -9.20 12.80 13.26
N GLU A 619 -9.53 13.67 12.30
CA GLU A 619 -10.84 14.31 12.18
C GLU A 619 -11.86 13.47 11.41
N ILE A 620 -11.43 12.36 10.79
CA ILE A 620 -12.33 11.43 10.07
C ILE A 620 -13.46 11.00 11.02
N LYS A 621 -14.68 11.41 10.67
CA LYS A 621 -15.89 11.18 11.44
C LYS A 621 -16.45 9.81 11.14
N ILE A 622 -16.68 9.05 12.20
CA ILE A 622 -17.42 7.79 12.13
C ILE A 622 -18.91 8.15 11.94
N GLY A 623 -19.50 7.72 10.84
CA GLY A 623 -20.87 8.06 10.44
C GLY A 623 -21.95 7.10 10.94
N GLU A 624 -23.19 7.39 10.55
CA GLU A 624 -24.39 6.58 10.85
C GLU A 624 -24.64 5.45 9.84
N THR A 625 -23.74 5.29 8.87
CA THR A 625 -23.81 4.25 7.84
C THR A 625 -22.45 3.61 7.65
N VAL A 626 -22.45 2.43 7.03
CA VAL A 626 -21.25 1.70 6.66
C VAL A 626 -21.22 1.57 5.15
N GLN A 627 -20.18 2.08 4.50
CA GLN A 627 -19.96 1.87 3.07
C GLN A 627 -19.13 0.60 2.85
N TRP A 628 -19.66 -0.34 2.07
CA TRP A 628 -18.96 -1.55 1.66
C TRP A 628 -18.65 -1.48 0.16
N ASN A 629 -17.37 -1.31 -0.19
CA ASN A 629 -16.89 -1.32 -1.56
C ASN A 629 -16.60 -2.76 -2.00
N ILE A 630 -17.12 -3.14 -3.16
CA ILE A 630 -17.02 -4.47 -3.78
C ILE A 630 -16.56 -4.24 -5.21
N ASP A 631 -15.25 -4.33 -5.42
CA ASP A 631 -14.60 -3.88 -6.64
C ASP A 631 -14.08 -5.08 -7.44
N LEU A 632 -14.16 -4.98 -8.77
CA LEU A 632 -13.42 -5.86 -9.67
C LEU A 632 -11.92 -5.56 -9.53
N GLN A 633 -11.57 -4.28 -9.64
CA GLN A 633 -10.19 -3.83 -9.57
C GLN A 633 -10.08 -2.38 -9.10
N GLN A 634 -8.95 -2.06 -8.46
CA GLN A 634 -8.53 -0.70 -8.16
C GLN A 634 -7.12 -0.49 -8.72
N MET A 635 -6.84 0.68 -9.29
CA MET A 635 -5.49 1.05 -9.76
C MET A 635 -4.47 0.94 -8.61
N GLY A 636 -3.20 0.68 -8.92
CA GLY A 636 -2.12 0.71 -7.94
C GLY A 636 -1.99 2.04 -7.19
N VAL A 637 -1.20 2.07 -6.12
CA VAL A 637 -0.91 3.29 -5.33
C VAL A 637 0.28 4.06 -5.88
N GLY A 638 1.17 3.43 -6.67
CA GLY A 638 2.41 4.05 -7.14
C GLY A 638 3.34 4.39 -5.99
N GLY A 639 4.27 5.33 -6.22
CA GLY A 639 5.22 5.75 -5.19
C GLY A 639 6.66 5.89 -5.65
N ASP A 640 6.95 5.79 -6.96
CA ASP A 640 8.26 6.17 -7.47
C ASP A 640 8.65 7.59 -7.03
N THR A 641 7.70 8.52 -7.15
CA THR A 641 7.71 9.86 -6.53
C THR A 641 6.27 10.25 -6.20
N SER A 642 6.08 11.24 -5.32
CA SER A 642 4.77 11.86 -5.06
C SER A 642 4.59 13.19 -5.81
N TRP A 643 5.31 13.36 -6.93
CA TRP A 643 5.22 14.52 -7.83
C TRP A 643 5.41 14.08 -9.28
N GLY A 644 4.32 14.12 -10.06
CA GLY A 644 4.30 13.89 -11.50
C GLY A 644 4.24 12.43 -11.95
N ARG A 645 4.87 11.47 -11.25
CA ARG A 645 4.90 10.07 -11.71
C ARG A 645 3.55 9.38 -11.56
N LEU A 646 3.17 8.67 -12.62
CA LEU A 646 1.98 7.82 -12.64
C LEU A 646 2.30 6.43 -12.09
N VAL A 647 1.25 5.72 -11.67
CA VAL A 647 1.29 4.27 -11.46
C VAL A 647 1.79 3.59 -12.73
N HIS A 648 2.66 2.59 -12.60
CA HIS A 648 3.20 1.87 -13.75
C HIS A 648 2.08 1.20 -14.54
N ASP A 649 2.22 1.13 -15.87
CA ASP A 649 1.14 0.70 -16.77
C ASP A 649 0.54 -0.67 -16.42
N ALA A 650 1.36 -1.60 -15.91
CA ALA A 650 0.96 -2.93 -15.49
C ALA A 650 -0.09 -2.95 -14.36
N TYR A 651 -0.22 -1.86 -13.60
CA TYR A 651 -1.13 -1.73 -12.46
C TYR A 651 -2.20 -0.64 -12.69
N THR A 652 -2.51 -0.38 -13.96
CA THR A 652 -3.55 0.58 -14.35
C THR A 652 -4.73 -0.10 -15.03
N ILE A 653 -5.91 0.54 -14.96
CA ILE A 653 -7.13 0.03 -15.56
C ILE A 653 -7.42 0.82 -16.83
N ASN A 654 -7.31 0.19 -17.99
CA ASN A 654 -7.69 0.81 -19.25
C ASN A 654 -9.22 0.87 -19.39
N PRO A 655 -9.79 1.89 -20.07
CA PRO A 655 -11.23 1.96 -20.33
C PRO A 655 -11.63 1.02 -21.47
N GLU A 656 -11.70 -0.27 -21.18
CA GLU A 656 -12.12 -1.33 -22.10
C GLU A 656 -13.46 -1.95 -21.66
N PRO A 657 -14.13 -2.77 -22.48
CA PRO A 657 -15.32 -3.49 -22.03
C PRO A 657 -14.99 -4.47 -20.90
N PHE A 658 -15.70 -4.37 -19.78
CA PHE A 658 -15.54 -5.29 -18.65
C PHE A 658 -16.88 -5.83 -18.18
N THR A 659 -16.84 -7.07 -17.69
CA THR A 659 -17.95 -7.68 -16.96
C THR A 659 -17.44 -8.27 -15.66
N TYR A 660 -18.18 -8.10 -14.58
CA TYR A 660 -17.97 -8.88 -13.37
C TYR A 660 -19.29 -9.06 -12.64
N SER A 661 -19.32 -10.02 -11.73
CA SER A 661 -20.53 -10.31 -10.97
C SER A 661 -20.19 -10.75 -9.57
N PHE A 662 -21.01 -10.34 -8.62
CA PHE A 662 -20.95 -10.81 -7.25
C PHE A 662 -22.35 -11.14 -6.75
N THR A 663 -22.42 -11.92 -5.69
CA THR A 663 -23.65 -12.30 -5.03
C THR A 663 -23.54 -12.00 -3.54
N ILE A 664 -24.54 -11.32 -2.99
CA ILE A 664 -24.66 -11.04 -1.57
C ILE A 664 -25.70 -11.98 -0.97
N THR A 665 -25.29 -12.79 -0.01
CA THR A 665 -26.13 -13.78 0.67
C THR A 665 -26.37 -13.34 2.11
N PRO A 666 -27.61 -12.96 2.47
CA PRO A 666 -27.95 -12.65 3.85
C PRO A 666 -28.21 -13.93 4.66
N SER A 667 -27.79 -13.94 5.92
CA SER A 667 -28.09 -15.00 6.87
C SER A 667 -28.43 -14.43 8.24
N SER A 668 -29.25 -15.16 9.01
CA SER A 668 -29.59 -14.78 10.38
C SER A 668 -28.54 -15.32 11.35
N ILE A 669 -28.09 -14.48 12.26
CA ILE A 669 -27.23 -14.91 13.37
C ILE A 669 -28.13 -15.36 14.51
N LYS A 670 -27.83 -16.52 15.10
CA LYS A 670 -28.62 -17.14 16.17
C LYS A 670 -28.15 -16.72 17.54
#